data_AF-A0A9W2WCZ1-F1
#
_entry.id   AF-A0A9W2WCZ1-F1
#
_cell.length_a   1.000
_cell.length_b   1.000
_cell.length_c   1.000
_cell.angle_alpha   90.00
_cell.angle_beta   90.00
_cell.angle_gamma   90.00
#
_symmetry.space_group_name_H-M   'P 1'
#
loop_
_entity.id
_entity.type
_entity.pdbx_description
1 polymer ?
#
loop_
_entity_poly.entity_id
_entity_poly.type
_entity_poly.pdbx_seq_one_letter_code
_entity_poly.pdbx_strand_id
1 'polypeptide(L)'
;MPVKNQYSELLKMSSPCEKLIRRDIARTYPEHEFFKGQDSLGQEVLFNVMKAYSLVDREVGYCQGSAFIVGLLLMQMPEEEAFCVFVRLMQEYRLRELFKPSMAELGLCIYQFEYMLQEQLPDLNTHFRSQSFHTSMYASSWFLTLFLTTFPLPVATRVFDIFMYEGLEIVFRVGLALLQVNQMELMQLDMEGMSQYFQRVIPHQFDSCPDKLILRAYQVKYNPKKMKRLEKEYAAMKSKEMEEQIEIKRLRTENRLLKQRIETLEKESAALADRLIQGQVTRAQEAEENYVIKRELAVVRQQCSSAAEDLQKAQSTIRQLQEQQDNPRLTEDFVAHLETELEQSRLRETETLGALREMQDKVLDMEKRNSSLPDENNVAQLQEELKALKVREGEAVASARELKLQLQELSDTWQVREGLARRARSGLGAPRRRPTADLSPQAHLSRGGRWKESPRKLVLGELQDELMSVRLREAQALAEGRELRQRVVELETQDHIHRNLLNRVEAERAALQEKLQYLAAQNKGLQTQLSESRRKQAEAECKSKEEVMAVRLREADSMAAVAEMRQRIAELEIQREEGRIQGQLNHSDSSQYIRELKDQIEELKAEDPLAFDGLGLARHLDEDSLPSSDEELLGVGVGAALQDALYPLSPRDARFFRRLERPAKDSEGSSDSDADELAAPYSQGLDN
;
A
#
# COMPACT_ATOMS: atom_id res chain seq x y z
N MET A 1 -3.85 -30.05 38.97
CA MET A 1 -3.75 -31.47 38.54
C MET A 1 -2.41 -31.65 37.83
N PRO A 2 -1.67 -32.74 38.04
CA PRO A 2 -0.53 -33.07 37.19
C PRO A 2 -0.99 -33.10 35.74
N VAL A 3 -0.25 -32.47 34.82
CA VAL A 3 -0.57 -32.41 33.38
C VAL A 3 -0.86 -33.80 32.80
N LYS A 4 -0.19 -34.83 33.33
CA LYS A 4 -0.42 -36.25 33.01
C LYS A 4 -1.88 -36.68 33.17
N ASN A 5 -2.56 -36.25 34.23
CA ASN A 5 -3.95 -36.65 34.52
C ASN A 5 -4.97 -35.98 33.58
N GLN A 6 -4.57 -34.90 32.90
CA GLN A 6 -5.42 -34.17 31.95
C GLN A 6 -5.32 -34.74 30.54
N TYR A 7 -4.28 -35.53 30.23
CA TYR A 7 -4.02 -36.02 28.87
C TYR A 7 -5.22 -36.78 28.30
N SER A 8 -5.77 -37.73 29.07
CA SER A 8 -6.93 -38.53 28.67
C SER A 8 -8.21 -37.72 28.46
N GLU A 9 -8.37 -36.59 29.15
CA GLU A 9 -9.49 -35.67 28.94
C GLU A 9 -9.29 -34.83 27.67
N LEU A 10 -8.07 -34.35 27.44
CA LEU A 10 -7.70 -33.55 26.26
C LEU A 10 -7.88 -34.34 24.96
N LEU A 11 -7.58 -35.64 24.95
CA LEU A 11 -7.79 -36.47 23.76
C LEU A 11 -9.25 -36.58 23.33
N LYS A 12 -10.20 -36.48 24.27
CA LYS A 12 -11.65 -36.52 24.00
C LYS A 12 -12.17 -35.23 23.38
N MET A 13 -11.45 -34.13 23.52
CA MET A 13 -11.82 -32.83 22.97
C MET A 13 -11.42 -32.73 21.49
N SER A 14 -12.02 -31.82 20.73
CA SER A 14 -11.61 -31.53 19.34
C SER A 14 -10.69 -30.30 19.28
N SER A 15 -9.66 -30.36 18.45
CA SER A 15 -8.73 -29.25 18.23
C SER A 15 -8.96 -28.58 16.87
N PRO A 16 -8.92 -27.23 16.79
CA PRO A 16 -8.96 -26.52 15.52
C PRO A 16 -7.73 -26.81 14.62
N CYS A 17 -6.65 -27.34 15.19
CA CYS A 17 -5.39 -27.58 14.49
C CYS A 17 -5.28 -28.97 13.86
N GLU A 18 -6.28 -29.85 14.00
CA GLU A 18 -6.17 -31.25 13.57
C GLU A 18 -5.78 -31.44 12.10
N LYS A 19 -6.31 -30.61 11.19
CA LYS A 19 -5.95 -30.66 9.76
C LYS A 19 -4.48 -30.33 9.52
N LEU A 20 -3.93 -29.33 10.22
CA LEU A 20 -2.54 -28.92 10.10
C LEU A 20 -1.61 -29.99 10.69
N ILE A 21 -1.99 -30.55 11.84
CA ILE A 21 -1.27 -31.64 12.51
C ILE A 21 -1.15 -32.85 11.58
N ARG A 22 -2.25 -33.33 10.99
CA ARG A 22 -2.23 -34.50 10.09
C ARG A 22 -1.30 -34.32 8.88
N ARG A 23 -1.27 -33.12 8.30
CA ARG A 23 -0.38 -32.81 7.18
C ARG A 23 1.10 -32.90 7.56
N ASP A 24 1.46 -32.44 8.75
CA ASP A 24 2.85 -32.50 9.21
C ASP A 24 3.29 -33.89 9.64
N ILE A 25 2.38 -34.68 10.20
CA ILE A 25 2.68 -36.07 10.61
C ILE A 25 3.13 -36.91 9.42
N ALA A 26 2.45 -36.78 8.27
CA ALA A 26 2.80 -37.53 7.06
C ALA A 26 4.24 -37.27 6.57
N ARG A 27 4.86 -36.14 6.96
CA ARG A 27 6.23 -35.77 6.61
C ARG A 27 7.22 -35.81 7.78
N THR A 28 6.79 -36.28 8.96
CA THR A 28 7.64 -36.35 10.16
C THR A 28 8.25 -37.75 10.25
N TYR A 29 9.58 -37.85 10.02
CA TYR A 29 10.33 -39.11 9.97
C TYR A 29 9.69 -40.21 9.09
N PRO A 30 9.33 -39.93 7.81
CA PRO A 30 8.54 -40.85 6.98
C PRO A 30 9.23 -42.21 6.73
N GLU A 31 10.55 -42.23 6.72
CA GLU A 31 11.36 -43.44 6.50
C GLU A 31 11.62 -44.26 7.77
N HIS A 32 11.33 -43.71 8.96
CA HIS A 32 11.59 -44.38 10.22
C HIS A 32 10.53 -45.45 10.50
N GLU A 33 10.94 -46.68 10.85
CA GLU A 33 10.04 -47.84 10.98
C GLU A 33 8.83 -47.59 11.88
N PHE A 34 9.00 -46.86 12.98
CA PHE A 34 7.91 -46.53 13.91
C PHE A 34 6.83 -45.62 13.31
N PHE A 35 7.18 -44.75 12.36
CA PHE A 35 6.29 -43.77 11.73
C PHE A 35 5.88 -44.16 10.31
N LYS A 36 6.56 -45.13 9.71
CA LYS A 36 6.34 -45.60 8.34
C LYS A 36 4.98 -46.29 8.19
N GLY A 37 4.31 -46.03 7.07
CA GLY A 37 2.98 -46.56 6.75
C GLY A 37 1.87 -45.56 7.08
N GLN A 38 0.81 -45.54 6.26
CA GLN A 38 -0.38 -44.71 6.54
C GLN A 38 -1.06 -45.21 7.82
N ASP A 39 -1.42 -44.26 8.69
CA ASP A 39 -2.07 -44.53 9.98
C ASP A 39 -1.29 -45.53 10.86
N SER A 40 0.04 -45.47 10.80
CA SER A 40 0.90 -46.23 11.71
C SER A 40 0.68 -45.83 13.16
N LEU A 41 0.98 -46.74 14.09
CA LEU A 41 0.89 -46.46 15.53
C LEU A 41 1.68 -45.19 15.89
N GLY A 42 2.89 -45.03 15.35
CA GLY A 42 3.71 -43.84 15.57
C GLY A 42 3.04 -42.55 15.12
N GLN A 43 2.36 -42.56 13.96
CA GLN A 43 1.61 -41.40 13.47
C GLN A 43 0.40 -41.09 14.35
N GLU A 44 -0.31 -42.11 14.84
CA GLU A 44 -1.46 -41.94 15.73
C GLU A 44 -1.05 -41.34 17.08
N VAL A 45 -0.03 -41.89 17.74
CA VAL A 45 0.44 -41.37 19.02
C VAL A 45 1.04 -39.96 18.89
N LEU A 46 1.71 -39.67 17.76
CA LEU A 46 2.17 -38.32 17.45
C LEU A 46 1.00 -37.35 17.26
N PHE A 47 -0.06 -37.77 16.57
CA PHE A 47 -1.28 -36.98 16.42
C PHE A 47 -1.91 -36.66 17.78
N ASN A 48 -2.02 -37.66 18.64
CA ASN A 48 -2.61 -37.52 19.96
C ASN A 48 -1.85 -36.49 20.82
N VAL A 49 -0.52 -36.60 20.89
CA VAL A 49 0.31 -35.67 21.67
C VAL A 49 0.22 -34.25 21.12
N MET A 50 0.34 -34.07 19.79
CA MET A 50 0.26 -32.75 19.17
C MET A 50 -1.14 -32.13 19.33
N LYS A 51 -2.19 -32.93 19.19
CA LYS A 51 -3.58 -32.51 19.41
C LYS A 51 -3.78 -32.05 20.85
N ALA A 52 -3.39 -32.88 21.82
CA ALA A 52 -3.52 -32.56 23.24
C ALA A 52 -2.75 -31.28 23.59
N TYR A 53 -1.51 -31.13 23.11
CA TYR A 53 -0.71 -29.93 23.35
C TYR A 53 -1.39 -28.66 22.79
N SER A 54 -1.94 -28.72 21.57
CA SER A 54 -2.61 -27.57 20.96
C SER A 54 -3.83 -27.06 21.76
N LEU A 55 -4.40 -27.92 22.62
CA LEU A 55 -5.50 -27.58 23.52
C LEU A 55 -5.01 -27.04 24.87
N VAL A 56 -3.81 -27.45 25.31
CA VAL A 56 -3.15 -26.94 26.52
C VAL A 56 -2.70 -25.50 26.33
N ASP A 57 -1.96 -25.22 25.26
CA ASP A 57 -1.48 -23.88 24.94
C ASP A 57 -2.21 -23.36 23.69
N ARG A 58 -3.35 -22.72 23.90
CA ARG A 58 -4.16 -22.15 22.80
C ARG A 58 -3.53 -20.93 22.14
N GLU A 59 -2.59 -20.26 22.80
CA GLU A 59 -1.90 -19.10 22.23
C GLU A 59 -0.95 -19.54 21.12
N VAL A 60 -0.19 -20.62 21.38
CA VAL A 60 0.71 -21.24 20.38
C VAL A 60 -0.08 -22.16 19.45
N GLY A 61 -0.98 -22.97 20.02
CA GLY A 61 -1.70 -24.02 19.31
C GLY A 61 -0.73 -25.07 18.75
N TYR A 62 -0.78 -25.26 17.44
CA TYR A 62 0.15 -26.11 16.70
C TYR A 62 1.13 -25.25 15.89
N CYS A 63 2.44 -25.43 16.11
CA CYS A 63 3.45 -24.83 15.26
C CYS A 63 4.14 -25.85 14.37
N GLN A 64 4.27 -25.52 13.09
CA GLN A 64 5.00 -26.33 12.12
C GLN A 64 6.44 -26.59 12.59
N GLY A 65 6.88 -27.84 12.46
CA GLY A 65 8.20 -28.29 12.91
C GLY A 65 8.23 -28.86 14.33
N SER A 66 7.30 -28.49 15.21
CA SER A 66 7.25 -29.04 16.59
C SER A 66 6.95 -30.55 16.65
N ALA A 67 6.27 -31.08 15.61
CA ALA A 67 6.04 -32.52 15.47
C ALA A 67 7.33 -33.34 15.41
N PHE A 68 8.45 -32.79 14.92
CA PHE A 68 9.74 -33.49 14.89
C PHE A 68 10.33 -33.66 16.30
N ILE A 69 10.11 -32.69 17.20
CA ILE A 69 10.52 -32.78 18.60
C ILE A 69 9.73 -33.87 19.30
N VAL A 70 8.40 -33.86 19.14
CA VAL A 70 7.54 -34.89 19.74
C VAL A 70 7.82 -36.27 19.14
N GLY A 71 8.07 -36.34 17.83
CA GLY A 71 8.47 -37.57 17.16
C GLY A 71 9.74 -38.18 17.76
N LEU A 72 10.76 -37.37 18.03
CA LEU A 72 11.97 -37.85 18.72
C LEU A 72 11.66 -38.35 20.13
N LEU A 73 10.85 -37.62 20.92
CA LEU A 73 10.47 -38.03 22.27
C LEU A 73 9.74 -39.39 22.25
N LEU A 74 8.81 -39.58 21.31
CA LEU A 74 8.04 -40.82 21.16
C LEU A 74 8.89 -42.03 20.75
N MET A 75 10.05 -41.81 20.12
CA MET A 75 11.01 -42.90 19.87
C MET A 75 11.71 -43.36 21.17
N GLN A 76 11.71 -42.54 22.23
CA GLN A 76 12.47 -42.77 23.46
C GLN A 76 11.60 -43.05 24.69
N MET A 77 10.33 -42.64 24.68
CA MET A 77 9.43 -42.80 25.83
C MET A 77 7.97 -42.99 25.41
N PRO A 78 7.12 -43.53 26.31
CA PRO A 78 5.69 -43.68 26.07
C PRO A 78 4.96 -42.36 25.81
N GLU A 79 3.81 -42.44 25.13
CA GLU A 79 2.99 -41.30 24.69
C GLU A 79 2.68 -40.27 25.79
N GLU A 80 2.19 -40.72 26.94
CA GLU A 80 1.84 -39.83 28.06
C GLU A 80 3.06 -39.09 28.63
N GLU A 81 4.21 -39.77 28.64
CA GLU A 81 5.46 -39.21 29.13
C GLU A 81 6.02 -38.19 28.13
N ALA A 82 5.98 -38.51 26.83
CA ALA A 82 6.36 -37.60 25.76
C ALA A 82 5.53 -36.32 25.80
N PHE A 83 4.21 -36.42 26.03
CA PHE A 83 3.35 -35.25 26.24
C PHE A 83 3.80 -34.41 27.45
N CYS A 84 4.05 -35.05 28.60
CA CYS A 84 4.48 -34.35 29.81
C CYS A 84 5.81 -33.64 29.60
N VAL A 85 6.80 -34.32 29.00
CA VAL A 85 8.11 -33.74 28.70
C VAL A 85 7.97 -32.60 27.70
N PHE A 86 7.16 -32.76 26.65
CA PHE A 86 6.95 -31.70 25.66
C PHE A 86 6.32 -30.44 26.28
N VAL A 87 5.31 -30.59 27.15
CA VAL A 87 4.74 -29.45 27.89
C VAL A 87 5.81 -28.74 28.74
N ARG A 88 6.71 -29.50 29.37
CA ARG A 88 7.83 -28.93 30.15
C ARG A 88 8.86 -28.23 29.29
N LEU A 89 9.21 -28.77 28.12
CA LEU A 89 10.08 -28.09 27.16
C LEU A 89 9.46 -26.76 26.70
N MET A 90 8.16 -26.75 26.45
CA MET A 90 7.47 -25.54 26.00
C MET A 90 7.39 -24.48 27.11
N GLN A 91 7.14 -24.87 28.36
CA GLN A 91 6.97 -23.96 29.48
C GLN A 91 8.28 -23.59 30.19
N GLU A 92 9.02 -24.58 30.69
CA GLU A 92 10.21 -24.39 31.55
C GLU A 92 11.45 -24.02 30.72
N TYR A 93 11.65 -24.65 29.57
CA TYR A 93 12.74 -24.29 28.64
C TYR A 93 12.36 -23.11 27.73
N ARG A 94 11.17 -22.53 27.94
CA ARG A 94 10.63 -21.38 27.19
C ARG A 94 10.59 -21.58 25.68
N LEU A 95 10.56 -22.83 25.20
CA LEU A 95 10.53 -23.12 23.77
C LEU A 95 9.26 -22.58 23.10
N ARG A 96 8.16 -22.46 23.85
CA ARG A 96 6.91 -21.85 23.38
C ARG A 96 7.10 -20.43 22.84
N GLU A 97 8.05 -19.66 23.37
CA GLU A 97 8.28 -18.28 22.96
C GLU A 97 8.76 -18.18 21.50
N LEU A 98 9.52 -19.19 21.02
CA LEU A 98 9.92 -19.31 19.61
C LEU A 98 8.74 -19.61 18.69
N PHE A 99 7.69 -20.25 19.21
CA PHE A 99 6.53 -20.72 18.44
C PHE A 99 5.31 -19.81 18.52
N LYS A 100 5.37 -18.71 19.29
CA LYS A 100 4.28 -17.74 19.35
C LYS A 100 4.00 -17.17 17.95
N PRO A 101 2.73 -16.86 17.61
CA PRO A 101 2.37 -16.36 16.28
C PRO A 101 3.12 -15.11 15.82
N SER A 102 3.59 -14.27 16.74
CA SER A 102 4.39 -13.08 16.42
C SER A 102 5.81 -13.41 15.93
N MET A 103 6.31 -14.62 16.17
CA MET A 103 7.69 -15.06 15.91
C MET A 103 8.75 -14.11 16.50
N ALA A 104 8.39 -13.38 17.57
CA ALA A 104 9.24 -12.34 18.14
C ALA A 104 10.55 -12.91 18.70
N GLU A 105 10.47 -14.02 19.44
CA GLU A 105 11.64 -14.67 20.04
C GLU A 105 12.52 -15.34 18.97
N LEU A 106 11.91 -15.92 17.92
CA LEU A 106 12.65 -16.44 16.78
C LEU A 106 13.42 -15.31 16.10
N GLY A 107 12.77 -14.17 15.84
CA GLY A 107 13.41 -12.99 15.26
C GLY A 107 14.58 -12.48 16.11
N LEU A 108 14.43 -12.50 17.44
CA LEU A 108 15.53 -12.19 18.37
C LEU A 108 16.69 -13.18 18.23
N CYS A 109 16.42 -14.49 18.18
CA CYS A 109 17.46 -15.50 18.01
C CYS A 109 18.21 -15.34 16.67
N ILE A 110 17.49 -15.06 15.59
CA ILE A 110 18.09 -14.78 14.27
C ILE A 110 18.98 -13.53 14.34
N TYR A 111 18.52 -12.45 15.00
CA TYR A 111 19.32 -11.23 15.18
C TYR A 111 20.61 -11.50 15.99
N GLN A 112 20.49 -12.23 17.09
CA GLN A 112 21.65 -12.62 17.91
C GLN A 112 22.63 -13.51 17.13
N PHE A 113 22.11 -14.46 16.34
CA PHE A 113 22.92 -15.35 15.53
C PHE A 113 23.63 -14.62 14.39
N GLU A 114 22.93 -13.71 13.69
CA GLU A 114 23.55 -12.87 12.66
C GLU A 114 24.66 -12.00 13.24
N TYR A 115 24.46 -11.47 14.45
CA TYR A 115 25.50 -10.72 15.14
C TYR A 115 26.73 -11.59 15.45
N MET A 116 26.54 -12.83 15.91
CA MET A 116 27.65 -13.78 16.11
C MET A 116 28.39 -14.09 14.81
N LEU A 117 27.65 -14.30 13.71
CA LEU A 117 28.20 -14.50 12.38
C LEU A 117 29.03 -13.29 11.95
N GLN A 118 28.53 -12.07 12.16
CA GLN A 118 29.26 -10.84 11.84
C GLN A 118 30.56 -10.67 12.65
N GLU A 119 30.56 -11.08 13.92
CA GLU A 119 31.73 -10.95 14.80
C GLU A 119 32.79 -12.03 14.56
N GLN A 120 32.38 -13.28 14.35
CA GLN A 120 33.30 -14.42 14.28
C GLN A 120 33.66 -14.84 12.85
N LEU A 121 32.81 -14.53 11.87
CA LEU A 121 32.98 -14.88 10.45
C LEU A 121 32.59 -13.68 9.55
N PRO A 122 33.29 -12.54 9.66
CA PRO A 122 32.93 -11.29 8.97
C PRO A 122 32.95 -11.41 7.44
N ASP A 123 33.90 -12.17 6.88
CA ASP A 123 34.01 -12.38 5.43
C ASP A 123 32.80 -13.17 4.90
N LEU A 124 32.39 -14.21 5.63
CA LEU A 124 31.21 -15.00 5.30
C LEU A 124 29.92 -14.19 5.42
N ASN A 125 29.80 -13.37 6.48
CA ASN A 125 28.67 -12.45 6.64
C ASN A 125 28.57 -11.48 5.46
N THR A 126 29.70 -10.92 5.03
CA THR A 126 29.77 -9.99 3.89
C THR A 126 29.37 -10.69 2.59
N HIS A 127 29.87 -11.92 2.37
CA HIS A 127 29.47 -12.74 1.23
C HIS A 127 27.96 -13.01 1.23
N PHE A 128 27.41 -13.50 2.34
CA PHE A 128 25.97 -13.74 2.48
C PHE A 128 25.14 -12.49 2.18
N ARG A 129 25.54 -11.33 2.70
CA ARG A 129 24.88 -10.05 2.40
C ARG A 129 24.98 -9.66 0.93
N SER A 130 26.13 -9.87 0.30
CA SER A 130 26.32 -9.59 -1.13
C SER A 130 25.43 -10.48 -2.02
N GLN A 131 25.21 -11.72 -1.61
CA GLN A 131 24.34 -12.69 -2.29
C GLN A 131 22.87 -12.58 -1.87
N SER A 132 22.50 -11.61 -1.02
CA SER A 132 21.15 -11.48 -0.43
C SER A 132 20.66 -12.77 0.28
N PHE A 133 21.60 -13.55 0.82
CA PHE A 133 21.32 -14.78 1.55
C PHE A 133 21.13 -14.46 3.03
N HIS A 134 19.88 -14.23 3.43
CA HIS A 134 19.54 -13.80 4.78
C HIS A 134 19.62 -14.94 5.79
N THR A 135 20.08 -14.66 7.01
CA THR A 135 20.19 -15.62 8.12
C THR A 135 18.89 -16.39 8.38
N SER A 136 17.74 -15.72 8.27
CA SER A 136 16.43 -16.33 8.44
C SER A 136 16.11 -17.44 7.43
N MET A 137 16.73 -17.45 6.24
CA MET A 137 16.45 -18.42 5.19
C MET A 137 16.93 -19.84 5.56
N TYR A 138 18.05 -19.95 6.28
CA TYR A 138 18.64 -21.24 6.64
C TYR A 138 18.55 -21.55 8.14
N ALA A 139 18.62 -20.54 9.01
CA ALA A 139 18.71 -20.77 10.46
C ALA A 139 17.35 -20.92 11.15
N SER A 140 16.24 -20.49 10.54
CA SER A 140 14.92 -20.57 11.19
C SER A 140 14.54 -22.00 11.58
N SER A 141 14.80 -22.98 10.70
CA SER A 141 14.54 -24.39 10.99
C SER A 141 15.44 -24.93 12.09
N TRP A 142 16.69 -24.45 12.20
CA TRP A 142 17.63 -24.86 13.25
C TRP A 142 17.11 -24.53 14.64
N PHE A 143 16.59 -23.32 14.83
CA PHE A 143 16.00 -22.88 16.11
C PHE A 143 14.65 -23.53 16.40
N LEU A 144 13.76 -23.61 15.40
CA LEU A 144 12.41 -24.15 15.59
C LEU A 144 12.40 -25.67 15.79
N THR A 145 13.33 -26.39 15.17
CA THR A 145 13.34 -27.87 15.21
C THR A 145 14.52 -28.42 15.99
N LEU A 146 15.38 -27.57 16.56
CA LEU A 146 16.59 -27.98 17.27
C LEU A 146 17.49 -28.88 16.40
N PHE A 147 17.58 -28.55 15.10
CA PHE A 147 18.24 -29.31 14.03
C PHE A 147 17.65 -30.68 13.67
N LEU A 148 16.49 -31.07 14.21
CA LEU A 148 15.87 -32.38 13.92
C LEU A 148 15.46 -32.55 12.46
N THR A 149 15.20 -31.47 11.73
CA THR A 149 14.92 -31.51 10.29
C THR A 149 16.17 -31.35 9.43
N THR A 150 17.33 -31.06 10.04
CA THR A 150 18.57 -30.78 9.33
C THR A 150 19.53 -31.95 9.40
N PHE A 151 19.65 -32.60 10.56
CA PHE A 151 20.58 -33.72 10.74
C PHE A 151 19.89 -35.08 10.81
N PRO A 152 20.60 -36.15 10.41
CA PRO A 152 20.20 -37.51 10.75
C PRO A 152 20.11 -37.72 12.27
N LEU A 153 19.26 -38.67 12.68
CA LEU A 153 18.92 -38.93 14.09
C LEU A 153 20.14 -39.05 15.03
N PRO A 154 21.24 -39.74 14.69
CA PRO A 154 22.39 -39.86 15.60
C PRO A 154 23.00 -38.50 15.99
N VAL A 155 23.11 -37.58 15.04
CA VAL A 155 23.65 -36.24 15.28
C VAL A 155 22.61 -35.34 15.95
N ALA A 156 21.37 -35.37 15.45
CA ALA A 156 20.29 -34.55 15.98
C ALA A 156 19.98 -34.87 17.46
N THR A 157 19.99 -36.16 17.83
CA THR A 157 19.76 -36.60 19.20
C THR A 157 20.85 -36.09 20.15
N ARG A 158 22.13 -36.10 19.73
CA ARG A 158 23.23 -35.54 20.54
C ARG A 158 23.07 -34.04 20.78
N VAL A 159 22.63 -33.29 19.79
CA VAL A 159 22.32 -31.85 19.96
C VAL A 159 21.13 -31.67 20.90
N PHE A 160 20.10 -32.50 20.76
CA PHE A 160 18.91 -32.47 21.62
C PHE A 160 19.23 -32.79 23.09
N ASP A 161 20.09 -33.78 23.36
CA ASP A 161 20.54 -34.13 24.72
C ASP A 161 21.18 -32.93 25.43
N ILE A 162 22.08 -32.24 24.72
CA ILE A 162 22.79 -31.08 25.26
C ILE A 162 21.82 -29.91 25.43
N PHE A 163 20.87 -29.74 24.52
CA PHE A 163 19.81 -28.75 24.67
C PHE A 163 18.98 -29.00 25.94
N MET A 164 18.64 -30.25 26.24
CA MET A 164 17.94 -30.57 27.49
C MET A 164 18.78 -30.29 28.75
N TYR A 165 20.11 -30.27 28.65
CA TYR A 165 20.98 -29.97 29.81
C TYR A 165 21.33 -28.48 29.94
N GLU A 166 21.71 -27.82 28.84
CA GLU A 166 22.25 -26.45 28.81
C GLU A 166 21.27 -25.41 28.27
N GLY A 167 20.17 -25.83 27.64
CA GLY A 167 19.18 -24.95 27.01
C GLY A 167 19.59 -24.50 25.60
N LEU A 168 19.01 -23.38 25.15
CA LEU A 168 19.10 -22.91 23.75
C LEU A 168 20.50 -22.46 23.31
N GLU A 169 21.44 -22.26 24.24
CA GLU A 169 22.82 -21.85 23.94
C GLU A 169 23.51 -22.79 22.94
N ILE A 170 23.28 -24.10 23.07
CA ILE A 170 23.90 -25.07 22.17
C ILE A 170 23.49 -24.88 20.70
N VAL A 171 22.27 -24.38 20.44
CA VAL A 171 21.77 -24.18 19.08
C VAL A 171 22.58 -23.09 18.37
N PHE A 172 22.92 -22.01 19.08
CA PHE A 172 23.81 -20.96 18.56
C PHE A 172 25.22 -21.50 18.28
N ARG A 173 25.77 -22.29 19.21
CA ARG A 173 27.12 -22.86 19.10
C ARG A 173 27.22 -23.83 17.94
N VAL A 174 26.27 -24.75 17.80
CA VAL A 174 26.21 -25.71 16.70
C VAL A 174 26.03 -24.98 15.38
N GLY A 175 25.07 -24.05 15.29
CA GLY A 175 24.83 -23.26 14.07
C GLY A 175 26.08 -22.53 13.58
N LEU A 176 26.84 -21.90 14.49
CA LEU A 176 28.06 -21.19 14.10
C LEU A 176 29.21 -22.14 13.79
N ALA A 177 29.34 -23.26 14.50
CA ALA A 177 30.33 -24.29 14.19
C ALA A 177 30.12 -24.89 12.79
N LEU A 178 28.87 -25.07 12.36
CA LEU A 178 28.56 -25.51 11.00
C LEU A 178 29.07 -24.52 9.95
N LEU A 179 28.86 -23.23 10.18
CA LEU A 179 29.37 -22.18 9.30
C LEU A 179 30.90 -22.12 9.31
N GLN A 180 31.54 -22.32 10.47
CA GLN A 180 33.01 -22.35 10.57
C GLN A 180 33.62 -23.52 9.80
N VAL A 181 33.04 -24.72 9.90
CA VAL A 181 33.53 -25.92 9.20
C VAL A 181 33.36 -25.77 7.68
N ASN A 182 32.28 -25.12 7.25
CA ASN A 182 31.91 -25.01 5.83
C ASN A 182 32.29 -23.68 5.18
N GLN A 183 33.02 -22.81 5.89
CA GLN A 183 33.30 -21.44 5.44
C GLN A 183 33.93 -21.41 4.04
N MET A 184 34.96 -22.24 3.79
CA MET A 184 35.70 -22.24 2.53
C MET A 184 34.82 -22.59 1.32
N GLU A 185 33.91 -23.54 1.48
CA GLU A 185 32.98 -23.96 0.44
C GLU A 185 31.87 -22.91 0.23
N LEU A 186 31.28 -22.42 1.33
CA LEU A 186 30.19 -21.44 1.27
C LEU A 186 30.62 -20.11 0.62
N MET A 187 31.88 -19.70 0.78
CA MET A 187 32.43 -18.49 0.14
C MET A 187 32.50 -18.57 -1.39
N GLN A 188 32.43 -19.77 -1.96
CA GLN A 188 32.52 -20.00 -3.42
C GLN A 188 31.15 -20.13 -4.08
N LEU A 189 30.08 -20.23 -3.28
CA LEU A 189 28.73 -20.50 -3.76
C LEU A 189 27.90 -19.21 -3.85
N ASP A 190 26.97 -19.17 -4.80
CA ASP A 190 25.93 -18.15 -4.88
C ASP A 190 24.74 -18.51 -3.97
N MET A 191 23.68 -17.69 -4.00
CA MET A 191 22.49 -17.88 -3.15
C MET A 191 21.87 -19.27 -3.30
N GLU A 192 21.67 -19.75 -4.53
CA GLU A 192 21.07 -21.05 -4.80
C GLU A 192 22.02 -22.19 -4.41
N GLY A 193 23.30 -22.10 -4.77
CA GLY A 193 24.32 -23.07 -4.40
C GLY A 193 24.45 -23.24 -2.89
N MET A 194 24.44 -22.14 -2.13
CA MET A 194 24.43 -22.19 -0.67
C MET A 194 23.18 -22.90 -0.14
N SER A 195 21.99 -22.57 -0.64
CA SER A 195 20.73 -23.23 -0.24
C SER A 195 20.78 -24.74 -0.48
N GLN A 196 21.24 -25.18 -1.65
CA GLN A 196 21.40 -26.59 -1.97
C GLN A 196 22.45 -27.27 -1.08
N TYR A 197 23.55 -26.57 -0.77
CA TYR A 197 24.62 -27.08 0.10
C TYR A 197 24.14 -27.32 1.54
N PHE A 198 23.36 -26.38 2.10
CA PHE A 198 22.73 -26.55 3.42
C PHE A 198 21.75 -27.72 3.48
N GLN A 199 21.06 -28.01 2.37
CA GLN A 199 20.03 -29.06 2.33
C GLN A 199 20.59 -30.46 2.01
N ARG A 200 21.66 -30.55 1.21
CA ARG A 200 22.15 -31.85 0.67
C ARG A 200 23.49 -32.28 1.22
N VAL A 201 24.39 -31.35 1.53
CA VAL A 201 25.77 -31.69 1.89
C VAL A 201 25.94 -31.67 3.41
N ILE A 202 25.60 -30.54 4.06
CA ILE A 202 25.79 -30.35 5.50
C ILE A 202 25.15 -31.44 6.38
N PRO A 203 23.94 -31.96 6.09
CA PRO A 203 23.31 -33.01 6.89
C PRO A 203 24.18 -34.25 7.09
N HIS A 204 24.92 -34.66 6.07
CA HIS A 204 25.63 -35.94 6.02
C HIS A 204 27.12 -35.84 6.40
N GLN A 205 27.64 -34.64 6.63
CA GLN A 205 29.07 -34.42 6.94
C GLN A 205 29.52 -35.04 8.26
N PHE A 206 28.59 -35.31 9.17
CA PHE A 206 28.88 -35.73 10.54
C PHE A 206 28.36 -37.14 10.88
N ASP A 207 27.86 -37.89 9.89
CA ASP A 207 27.23 -39.19 10.08
C ASP A 207 28.18 -40.21 10.74
N SER A 208 29.46 -40.17 10.39
CA SER A 208 30.46 -41.09 10.95
C SER A 208 30.90 -40.75 12.37
N CYS A 209 30.75 -39.50 12.81
CA CYS A 209 31.20 -39.06 14.14
C CYS A 209 30.46 -37.78 14.60
N PRO A 210 29.30 -37.93 15.25
CA PRO A 210 28.52 -36.80 15.79
C PRO A 210 29.31 -35.93 16.77
N ASP A 211 30.16 -36.54 17.60
CA ASP A 211 30.93 -35.83 18.62
C ASP A 211 31.91 -34.82 18.02
N LYS A 212 32.33 -34.99 16.76
CA LYS A 212 33.20 -34.02 16.07
C LYS A 212 32.51 -32.67 15.93
N LEU A 213 31.21 -32.64 15.61
CA LEU A 213 30.43 -31.41 15.53
C LEU A 213 30.29 -30.76 16.91
N ILE A 214 29.99 -31.56 17.93
CA ILE A 214 29.83 -31.09 19.31
C ILE A 214 31.13 -30.47 19.84
N LEU A 215 32.28 -31.13 19.62
CA LEU A 215 33.58 -30.60 20.02
C LEU A 215 33.89 -29.27 19.33
N ARG A 216 33.51 -29.11 18.06
CA ARG A 216 33.62 -27.81 17.35
C ARG A 216 32.66 -26.76 17.91
N ALA A 217 31.43 -27.14 18.26
CA ALA A 217 30.46 -26.25 18.89
C ALA A 217 30.96 -25.69 20.24
N TYR A 218 31.64 -26.49 21.07
CA TYR A 218 32.22 -25.99 22.32
C TYR A 218 33.43 -25.06 22.12
N GLN A 219 34.09 -25.10 20.95
CA GLN A 219 35.15 -24.15 20.60
C GLN A 219 34.60 -22.76 20.22
N VAL A 220 33.32 -22.68 19.84
CA VAL A 220 32.65 -21.41 19.54
C VAL A 220 32.56 -20.56 20.80
N LYS A 221 32.92 -19.28 20.71
CA LYS A 221 32.79 -18.34 21.84
C LYS A 221 31.35 -17.87 21.93
N TYR A 222 30.66 -18.19 23.02
CA TYR A 222 29.34 -17.64 23.35
C TYR A 222 29.45 -16.74 24.59
N ASN A 223 28.88 -15.54 24.52
CA ASN A 223 28.94 -14.57 25.62
C ASN A 223 27.52 -14.23 26.11
N PRO A 224 27.06 -14.82 27.25
CA PRO A 224 25.70 -14.61 27.75
C PRO A 224 25.38 -13.15 28.07
N LYS A 225 26.37 -12.37 28.55
CA LYS A 225 26.17 -10.94 28.85
C LYS A 225 25.93 -10.14 27.57
N LYS A 226 26.60 -10.52 26.48
CA LYS A 226 26.42 -9.89 25.16
C LYS A 226 25.06 -10.24 24.57
N MET A 227 24.60 -11.49 24.68
CA MET A 227 23.27 -11.90 24.22
C MET A 227 22.15 -11.13 24.92
N LYS A 228 22.23 -10.96 26.24
CA LYS A 228 21.29 -10.12 27.00
C LYS A 228 21.32 -8.65 26.60
N ARG A 229 22.46 -8.13 26.15
CA ARG A 229 22.56 -6.76 25.62
C ARG A 229 21.87 -6.66 24.26
N LEU A 230 22.13 -7.62 23.37
CA LEU A 230 21.50 -7.70 22.04
C LEU A 230 19.98 -7.87 22.15
N GLU A 231 19.49 -8.61 23.14
CA GLU A 231 18.06 -8.73 23.45
C GLU A 231 17.44 -7.36 23.75
N LYS A 232 18.06 -6.56 24.62
CA LYS A 232 17.58 -5.20 24.94
C LYS A 232 17.63 -4.28 23.72
N GLU A 233 18.69 -4.37 22.93
CA GLU A 233 18.86 -3.58 21.71
C GLU A 233 17.79 -3.92 20.67
N TYR A 234 17.55 -5.22 20.43
CA TYR A 234 16.51 -5.70 19.54
C TYR A 234 15.12 -5.30 20.00
N ALA A 235 14.83 -5.41 21.31
CA ALA A 235 13.56 -4.97 21.87
C ALA A 235 13.33 -3.46 21.68
N ALA A 236 14.37 -2.64 21.90
CA ALA A 236 14.30 -1.19 21.67
C ALA A 236 14.10 -0.86 20.18
N MET A 237 14.82 -1.55 19.29
CA MET A 237 14.66 -1.43 17.83
C MET A 237 13.22 -1.75 17.42
N LYS A 238 12.66 -2.88 17.88
CA LYS A 238 11.30 -3.30 17.55
C LYS A 238 10.22 -2.38 18.12
N SER A 239 10.42 -1.84 19.32
CA SER A 239 9.50 -0.83 19.89
C SER A 239 9.47 0.42 19.00
N LYS A 240 10.65 0.91 18.61
CA LYS A 240 10.77 2.08 17.73
C LYS A 240 10.15 1.83 16.35
N GLU A 241 10.39 0.67 15.74
CA GLU A 241 9.76 0.30 14.47
C GLU A 241 8.23 0.24 14.58
N MET A 242 7.69 -0.27 15.70
CA MET A 242 6.25 -0.29 15.94
C MET A 242 5.68 1.13 16.07
N GLU A 243 6.34 2.02 16.82
CA GLU A 243 5.96 3.42 16.96
C GLU A 243 5.97 4.14 15.60
N GLU A 244 7.03 3.93 14.81
CA GLU A 244 7.13 4.47 13.44
C GLU A 244 6.01 3.92 12.53
N GLN A 245 5.64 2.64 12.65
CA GLN A 245 4.51 2.08 11.89
C GLN A 245 3.17 2.66 12.30
N ILE A 246 2.95 2.92 13.60
CA ILE A 246 1.73 3.56 14.10
C ILE A 246 1.65 4.98 13.55
N GLU A 247 2.75 5.73 13.58
CA GLU A 247 2.80 7.09 13.06
C GLU A 247 2.60 7.12 11.53
N ILE A 248 3.23 6.20 10.78
CA ILE A 248 2.98 6.06 9.34
C ILE A 248 1.50 5.78 9.05
N LYS A 249 0.84 4.92 9.83
CA LYS A 249 -0.59 4.65 9.66
C LYS A 249 -1.44 5.90 9.94
N ARG A 250 -1.13 6.65 11.01
CA ARG A 250 -1.78 7.92 11.33
C ARG A 250 -1.61 8.95 10.21
N LEU A 251 -0.38 9.18 9.77
CA LEU A 251 -0.07 10.10 8.68
C LEU A 251 -0.74 9.67 7.36
N ARG A 252 -0.88 8.37 7.09
CA ARG A 252 -1.65 7.88 5.93
C ARG A 252 -3.13 8.20 6.04
N THR A 253 -3.74 8.05 7.22
CA THR A 253 -5.14 8.42 7.42
C THR A 253 -5.36 9.92 7.30
N GLU A 254 -4.47 10.73 7.87
CA GLU A 254 -4.54 12.19 7.78
C GLU A 254 -4.35 12.70 6.35
N ASN A 255 -3.35 12.18 5.63
CA ASN A 255 -3.14 12.48 4.21
C ASN A 255 -4.36 12.11 3.35
N ARG A 256 -5.07 11.02 3.69
CA ARG A 256 -6.30 10.66 2.99
C ARG A 256 -7.40 11.69 3.21
N LEU A 257 -7.59 12.16 4.43
CA LEU A 257 -8.58 13.18 4.76
C LEU A 257 -8.24 14.53 4.12
N LEU A 258 -6.97 14.93 4.15
CA LEU A 258 -6.50 16.17 3.51
C LEU A 258 -6.74 16.13 1.99
N LYS A 259 -6.48 15.00 1.32
CA LYS A 259 -6.78 14.83 -0.10
C LYS A 259 -8.28 14.97 -0.40
N GLN A 260 -9.14 14.39 0.43
CA GLN A 260 -10.59 14.57 0.28
C GLN A 260 -11.00 16.04 0.46
N ARG A 261 -10.39 16.75 1.42
CA ARG A 261 -10.66 18.18 1.63
C ARG A 261 -10.22 19.02 0.45
N ILE A 262 -9.04 18.75 -0.12
CA ILE A 262 -8.55 19.42 -1.33
C ILE A 262 -9.51 19.18 -2.49
N GLU A 263 -9.90 17.93 -2.75
CA GLU A 263 -10.86 17.60 -3.82
C GLU A 263 -12.21 18.31 -3.62
N THR A 264 -12.67 18.45 -2.38
CA THR A 264 -13.90 19.20 -2.08
C THR A 264 -13.74 20.68 -2.39
N LEU A 265 -12.63 21.30 -1.96
CA LEU A 265 -12.34 22.71 -2.23
C LEU A 265 -12.13 22.99 -3.72
N GLU A 266 -11.51 22.06 -4.47
CA GLU A 266 -11.36 22.16 -5.91
C GLU A 266 -12.71 22.14 -6.63
N LYS A 267 -13.64 21.28 -6.20
CA LYS A 267 -15.03 21.26 -6.72
C LYS A 267 -15.76 22.57 -6.40
N GLU A 268 -15.64 23.07 -5.17
CA GLU A 268 -16.23 24.34 -4.77
C GLU A 268 -15.65 25.52 -5.58
N SER A 269 -14.33 25.53 -5.79
CA SER A 269 -13.64 26.55 -6.60
C SER A 269 -14.06 26.50 -8.06
N ALA A 270 -14.19 25.31 -8.67
CA ALA A 270 -14.66 25.16 -10.03
C ALA A 270 -16.10 25.68 -10.18
N ALA A 271 -16.99 25.31 -9.26
CA ALA A 271 -18.38 25.77 -9.27
C ALA A 271 -18.50 27.30 -9.09
N LEU A 272 -17.62 27.91 -8.29
CA LEU A 272 -17.55 29.37 -8.18
C LEU A 272 -17.08 30.03 -9.48
N ALA A 273 -16.07 29.47 -10.13
CA ALA A 273 -15.59 29.97 -11.42
C ALA A 273 -16.67 29.89 -12.51
N ASP A 274 -17.40 28.76 -12.58
CA ASP A 274 -18.49 28.57 -13.54
C ASP A 274 -19.61 29.61 -13.32
N ARG A 275 -20.00 29.86 -12.06
CA ARG A 275 -21.00 30.89 -11.72
C ARG A 275 -20.55 32.30 -12.13
N LEU A 276 -19.27 32.62 -11.94
CA LEU A 276 -18.72 33.92 -12.34
C LEU A 276 -18.71 34.09 -13.86
N ILE A 277 -18.28 33.07 -14.60
CA ILE A 277 -18.27 33.06 -16.06
C ILE A 277 -19.70 33.23 -16.57
N GLN A 278 -20.65 32.44 -16.03
CA GLN A 278 -22.04 32.52 -16.43
C GLN A 278 -22.63 33.90 -16.15
N GLY A 279 -22.34 34.49 -14.98
CA GLY A 279 -22.75 35.85 -14.65
C GLY A 279 -22.11 36.95 -15.49
N GLN A 280 -20.93 36.72 -16.09
CA GLN A 280 -20.34 37.64 -17.06
C GLN A 280 -20.95 37.49 -18.45
N VAL A 281 -21.21 36.25 -18.86
CA VAL A 281 -21.87 35.94 -20.14
C VAL A 281 -23.27 36.54 -20.18
N THR A 282 -24.07 36.36 -19.12
CA THR A 282 -25.41 36.96 -19.04
C THR A 282 -25.34 38.48 -19.11
N ARG A 283 -24.44 39.12 -18.36
CA ARG A 283 -24.25 40.59 -18.45
C ARG A 283 -23.83 41.06 -19.84
N ALA A 284 -22.97 40.30 -20.53
CA ALA A 284 -22.57 40.62 -21.89
C ALA A 284 -23.74 40.50 -22.88
N GLN A 285 -24.55 39.43 -22.77
CA GLN A 285 -25.77 39.24 -23.55
C GLN A 285 -26.77 40.37 -23.32
N GLU A 286 -27.04 40.72 -22.06
CA GLU A 286 -27.93 41.84 -21.71
C GLU A 286 -27.41 43.19 -22.25
N ALA A 287 -26.09 43.40 -22.28
CA ALA A 287 -25.50 44.62 -22.86
C ALA A 287 -25.65 44.68 -24.39
N GLU A 288 -25.49 43.54 -25.07
CA GLU A 288 -25.69 43.42 -26.51
C GLU A 288 -27.16 43.65 -26.89
N GLU A 289 -28.09 43.02 -26.18
CA GLU A 289 -29.54 43.23 -26.35
C GLU A 289 -29.91 44.71 -26.12
N ASN A 290 -29.40 45.33 -25.06
CA ASN A 290 -29.61 46.75 -24.79
C ASN A 290 -29.09 47.65 -25.92
N TYR A 291 -27.95 47.30 -26.53
CA TYR A 291 -27.40 48.05 -27.65
C TYR A 291 -28.28 47.92 -28.90
N VAL A 292 -28.75 46.70 -29.21
CA VAL A 292 -29.69 46.45 -30.32
C VAL A 292 -30.97 47.25 -30.13
N ILE A 293 -31.58 47.18 -28.94
CA ILE A 293 -32.81 47.92 -28.62
C ILE A 293 -32.59 49.43 -28.77
N LYS A 294 -31.47 49.97 -28.26
CA LYS A 294 -31.14 51.40 -28.43
C LYS A 294 -31.03 51.81 -29.90
N ARG A 295 -30.43 50.95 -30.73
CA ARG A 295 -30.30 51.19 -32.17
C ARG A 295 -31.66 51.17 -32.87
N GLU A 296 -32.49 50.17 -32.59
CA GLU A 296 -33.85 50.09 -33.12
C GLU A 296 -34.70 51.30 -32.72
N LEU A 297 -34.63 51.69 -31.45
CA LEU A 297 -35.33 52.86 -30.92
C LEU A 297 -34.88 54.16 -31.61
N ALA A 298 -33.58 54.30 -31.92
CA ALA A 298 -33.08 55.44 -32.69
C ALA A 298 -33.62 55.47 -34.13
N VAL A 299 -33.71 54.31 -34.80
CA VAL A 299 -34.30 54.19 -36.14
C VAL A 299 -35.78 54.58 -36.12
N VAL A 300 -36.55 54.05 -35.16
CA VAL A 300 -37.97 54.39 -35.01
C VAL A 300 -38.16 55.89 -34.74
N ARG A 301 -37.34 56.48 -33.87
CA ARG A 301 -37.38 57.94 -33.63
C ARG A 301 -37.09 58.76 -34.89
N GLN A 302 -36.12 58.34 -35.70
CA GLN A 302 -35.82 59.02 -36.97
C GLN A 302 -37.01 58.91 -37.93
N GLN A 303 -37.64 57.74 -38.03
CA GLN A 303 -38.84 57.53 -38.85
C GLN A 303 -40.02 58.38 -38.39
N CYS A 304 -40.25 58.52 -37.08
CA CYS A 304 -41.25 59.42 -36.53
C CYS A 304 -40.94 60.90 -36.86
N SER A 305 -39.67 61.31 -36.80
CA SER A 305 -39.26 62.68 -37.17
C SER A 305 -39.50 62.96 -38.65
N SER A 306 -39.13 62.05 -39.55
CA SER A 306 -39.39 62.22 -40.99
C SER A 306 -40.88 62.22 -41.30
N ALA A 307 -41.66 61.35 -40.65
CA ALA A 307 -43.11 61.33 -40.80
C ALA A 307 -43.74 62.65 -40.32
N ALA A 308 -43.24 63.23 -39.23
CA ALA A 308 -43.68 64.54 -38.73
C ALA A 308 -43.31 65.69 -39.69
N GLU A 309 -42.10 65.68 -40.26
CA GLU A 309 -41.68 66.66 -41.28
C GLU A 309 -42.53 66.56 -42.54
N ASP A 310 -42.82 65.36 -43.01
CA ASP A 310 -43.63 65.13 -44.21
C ASP A 310 -45.09 65.52 -43.97
N LEU A 311 -45.62 65.28 -42.76
CA LEU A 311 -46.92 65.80 -42.34
C LEU A 311 -46.93 67.34 -42.35
N GLN A 312 -45.90 67.99 -41.82
CA GLN A 312 -45.80 69.45 -41.81
C GLN A 312 -45.71 70.04 -43.23
N LYS A 313 -44.95 69.39 -44.12
CA LYS A 313 -44.91 69.74 -45.55
C LYS A 313 -46.30 69.60 -46.16
N ALA A 314 -46.96 68.45 -46.00
CA ALA A 314 -48.32 68.23 -46.51
C ALA A 314 -49.31 69.29 -45.98
N GLN A 315 -49.24 69.65 -44.70
CA GLN A 315 -50.04 70.72 -44.10
C GLN A 315 -49.73 72.10 -44.73
N SER A 316 -48.46 72.40 -45.02
CA SER A 316 -48.07 73.63 -45.71
C SER A 316 -48.55 73.67 -47.17
N THR A 317 -48.52 72.53 -47.87
CA THR A 317 -49.04 72.40 -49.23
C THR A 317 -50.56 72.54 -49.27
N ILE A 318 -51.27 71.93 -48.31
CA ILE A 318 -52.72 72.12 -48.13
C ILE A 318 -53.02 73.61 -47.89
N ARG A 319 -52.23 74.30 -47.06
CA ARG A 319 -52.39 75.73 -46.81
C ARG A 319 -52.14 76.60 -48.05
N GLN A 320 -51.12 76.27 -48.86
CA GLN A 320 -50.84 76.94 -50.13
C GLN A 320 -51.93 76.69 -51.18
N LEU A 321 -52.48 75.47 -51.24
CA LEU A 321 -53.60 75.14 -52.11
C LEU A 321 -54.90 75.82 -51.67
N GLN A 322 -55.09 76.05 -50.36
CA GLN A 322 -56.17 76.88 -49.82
C GLN A 322 -55.99 78.37 -50.13
N GLU A 323 -54.75 78.88 -50.20
CA GLU A 323 -54.45 80.27 -50.56
C GLU A 323 -54.50 80.55 -52.09
N GLN A 324 -54.44 79.52 -52.95
CA GLN A 324 -54.53 79.65 -54.41
C GLN A 324 -55.93 79.43 -55.00
N GLN A 325 -56.99 79.53 -54.21
CA GLN A 325 -58.35 79.32 -54.72
C GLN A 325 -58.99 80.61 -55.26
N ASP A 326 -58.57 80.98 -56.47
CA ASP A 326 -59.32 81.84 -57.39
C ASP A 326 -59.28 81.23 -58.81
N ASN A 327 -59.76 79.98 -58.95
CA ASN A 327 -60.39 79.49 -60.19
C ASN A 327 -61.08 78.13 -59.99
N PRO A 328 -62.33 77.95 -60.45
CA PRO A 328 -63.06 76.70 -60.32
C PRO A 328 -62.89 75.82 -61.57
N ARG A 329 -62.32 74.62 -61.41
CA ARG A 329 -62.65 73.36 -62.13
C ARG A 329 -61.52 72.35 -61.98
N LEU A 330 -61.65 71.42 -61.02
CA LEU A 330 -61.15 70.03 -61.04
C LEU A 330 -61.56 69.36 -59.70
N THR A 331 -62.81 68.93 -59.58
CA THR A 331 -63.34 67.54 -59.56
C THR A 331 -63.25 66.81 -58.20
N GLU A 332 -64.41 66.40 -57.67
CA GLU A 332 -64.63 65.67 -56.41
C GLU A 332 -63.70 64.46 -56.19
N ASP A 333 -63.21 63.83 -57.27
CA ASP A 333 -62.27 62.70 -57.21
C ASP A 333 -60.92 63.07 -56.57
N PHE A 334 -60.46 64.32 -56.72
CA PHE A 334 -59.20 64.76 -56.12
C PHE A 334 -59.34 65.00 -54.61
N VAL A 335 -60.53 65.46 -54.19
CA VAL A 335 -60.86 65.63 -52.76
C VAL A 335 -61.02 64.26 -52.09
N ALA A 336 -61.72 63.31 -52.72
CA ALA A 336 -61.85 61.95 -52.21
C ALA A 336 -60.50 61.20 -52.13
N HIS A 337 -59.59 61.45 -53.06
CA HIS A 337 -58.24 60.89 -53.02
C HIS A 337 -57.40 61.47 -51.87
N LEU A 338 -57.49 62.78 -51.63
CA LEU A 338 -56.83 63.43 -50.49
C LEU A 338 -57.43 63.02 -49.14
N GLU A 339 -58.74 62.80 -49.06
CA GLU A 339 -59.41 62.29 -47.85
C GLU A 339 -58.98 60.86 -47.53
N THR A 340 -58.87 59.99 -48.55
CA THR A 340 -58.37 58.62 -48.37
C THR A 340 -56.88 58.57 -48.03
N GLU A 341 -56.05 59.45 -48.58
CA GLU A 341 -54.65 59.59 -48.14
C GLU A 341 -54.54 60.14 -46.71
N LEU A 342 -55.40 61.07 -46.31
CA LEU A 342 -55.43 61.61 -44.94
C LEU A 342 -55.85 60.52 -43.93
N GLU A 343 -56.85 59.71 -44.24
CA GLU A 343 -57.26 58.58 -43.39
C GLU A 343 -56.17 57.52 -43.29
N GLN A 344 -55.50 57.18 -44.39
CA GLN A 344 -54.35 56.26 -44.37
C GLN A 344 -53.17 56.83 -43.57
N SER A 345 -52.91 58.13 -43.67
CA SER A 345 -51.86 58.81 -42.88
C SER A 345 -52.19 58.79 -41.39
N ARG A 346 -53.45 59.03 -41.01
CA ARG A 346 -53.89 58.97 -39.61
C ARG A 346 -53.84 57.55 -39.06
N LEU A 347 -54.17 56.54 -39.87
CA LEU A 347 -54.07 55.14 -39.46
C LEU A 347 -52.61 54.77 -39.14
N ARG A 348 -51.66 55.14 -40.02
CA ARG A 348 -50.22 54.94 -39.80
C ARG A 348 -49.70 55.70 -38.57
N GLU A 349 -50.22 56.90 -38.30
CA GLU A 349 -49.90 57.66 -37.10
C GLU A 349 -50.39 56.94 -35.83
N THR A 350 -51.61 56.39 -35.83
CA THR A 350 -52.11 55.62 -34.69
C THR A 350 -51.36 54.31 -34.46
N GLU A 351 -50.93 53.62 -35.53
CA GLU A 351 -50.12 52.40 -35.44
C GLU A 351 -48.71 52.69 -34.88
N THR A 352 -48.08 53.78 -35.34
CA THR A 352 -46.75 54.19 -34.84
C THR A 352 -46.79 54.68 -33.39
N LEU A 353 -47.85 55.39 -32.98
CA LEU A 353 -48.08 55.75 -31.58
C LEU A 353 -48.34 54.52 -30.69
N GLY A 354 -49.03 53.51 -31.22
CA GLY A 354 -49.21 52.22 -30.55
C GLY A 354 -47.88 51.51 -30.28
N ALA A 355 -47.02 51.41 -31.30
CA ALA A 355 -45.69 50.81 -31.18
C ALA A 355 -44.76 51.59 -30.22
N LEU A 356 -44.86 52.92 -30.19
CA LEU A 356 -44.12 53.77 -29.26
C LEU A 356 -44.51 53.52 -27.80
N ARG A 357 -45.82 53.37 -27.51
CA ARG A 357 -46.31 53.02 -26.17
C ARG A 357 -45.81 51.65 -25.73
N GLU A 358 -45.89 50.66 -26.61
CA GLU A 358 -45.45 49.30 -26.31
C GLU A 358 -43.93 49.22 -26.03
N MET A 359 -43.13 50.03 -26.74
CA MET A 359 -41.71 50.19 -26.46
C MET A 359 -41.44 50.93 -25.13
N GLN A 360 -42.26 51.92 -24.79
CA GLN A 360 -42.17 52.63 -23.50
C GLN A 360 -42.48 51.70 -22.32
N ASP A 361 -43.50 50.85 -22.47
CA ASP A 361 -43.85 49.85 -21.46
C ASP A 361 -42.74 48.81 -21.30
N LYS A 362 -42.11 48.36 -22.39
CA LYS A 362 -40.93 47.47 -22.35
C LYS A 362 -39.72 48.11 -21.66
N VAL A 363 -39.48 49.41 -21.87
CA VAL A 363 -38.41 50.15 -21.19
C VAL A 363 -38.68 50.24 -19.68
N LEU A 364 -39.90 50.56 -19.28
CA LEU A 364 -40.29 50.60 -17.87
C LEU A 364 -40.17 49.22 -17.21
N ASP A 365 -40.55 48.16 -17.91
CA ASP A 365 -40.46 46.79 -17.41
C ASP A 365 -38.99 46.33 -17.27
N MET A 366 -38.12 46.79 -18.17
CA MET A 366 -36.67 46.61 -18.09
C MET A 366 -36.03 47.41 -16.95
N GLU A 367 -36.43 48.67 -16.74
CA GLU A 367 -35.97 49.48 -15.60
C GLU A 367 -36.36 48.83 -14.27
N LYS A 368 -37.56 48.23 -14.20
CA LYS A 368 -38.03 47.47 -13.05
C LYS A 368 -37.20 46.20 -12.81
N ARG A 369 -36.85 45.46 -13.87
CA ARG A 369 -35.92 44.30 -13.77
C ARG A 369 -34.50 44.73 -13.40
N ASN A 370 -34.03 45.89 -13.86
CA ASN A 370 -32.72 46.42 -13.53
C ASN A 370 -32.64 46.84 -12.05
N SER A 371 -33.75 47.30 -11.45
CA SER A 371 -33.87 47.52 -10.00
C SER A 371 -33.93 46.24 -9.15
N SER A 372 -34.01 45.05 -9.78
CA SER A 372 -34.04 43.74 -9.12
C SER A 372 -32.71 42.97 -9.19
N LEU A 373 -31.69 43.52 -9.85
CA LEU A 373 -30.32 43.01 -9.80
C LEU A 373 -29.64 43.42 -8.48
N PRO A 374 -28.64 42.67 -7.99
CA PRO A 374 -28.16 42.79 -6.61
C PRO A 374 -27.57 44.18 -6.34
N ASP A 375 -28.22 44.87 -5.41
CA ASP A 375 -27.95 46.22 -4.93
C ASP A 375 -26.45 46.42 -4.58
N GLU A 376 -25.91 47.63 -4.79
CA GLU A 376 -24.51 47.97 -4.42
C GLU A 376 -24.22 47.66 -2.93
N ASN A 377 -25.27 47.60 -2.11
CA ASN A 377 -25.25 47.15 -0.73
C ASN A 377 -24.74 45.71 -0.53
N ASN A 378 -25.03 44.77 -1.44
CA ASN A 378 -24.51 43.39 -1.36
C ASN A 378 -23.01 43.34 -1.67
N VAL A 379 -22.53 44.19 -2.58
CA VAL A 379 -21.10 44.30 -2.86
C VAL A 379 -20.36 44.93 -1.67
N ALA A 380 -20.95 45.92 -1.03
CA ALA A 380 -20.41 46.52 0.20
C ALA A 380 -20.41 45.55 1.39
N GLN A 381 -21.47 44.76 1.57
CA GLN A 381 -21.53 43.70 2.59
C GLN A 381 -20.49 42.61 2.35
N LEU A 382 -20.32 42.14 1.11
CA LEU A 382 -19.29 41.15 0.78
C LEU A 382 -17.86 41.70 0.98
N GLN A 383 -17.64 43.01 0.76
CA GLN A 383 -16.35 43.65 1.07
C GLN A 383 -16.11 43.79 2.58
N GLU A 384 -17.13 44.08 3.38
CA GLU A 384 -17.08 44.08 4.86
C GLU A 384 -16.83 42.67 5.41
N GLU A 385 -17.53 41.66 4.91
CA GLU A 385 -17.35 40.26 5.30
C GLU A 385 -15.94 39.75 4.96
N LEU A 386 -15.40 40.14 3.80
CA LEU A 386 -14.03 39.81 3.42
C LEU A 386 -12.99 40.45 4.36
N LYS A 387 -13.22 41.69 4.80
CA LYS A 387 -12.36 42.33 5.82
C LYS A 387 -12.48 41.60 7.16
N ALA A 388 -13.68 41.23 7.58
CA ALA A 388 -13.92 40.51 8.83
C ALA A 388 -13.32 39.10 8.82
N LEU A 389 -13.29 38.43 7.66
CA LEU A 389 -12.64 37.13 7.48
C LEU A 389 -11.11 37.25 7.55
N LYS A 390 -10.51 38.28 6.95
CA LYS A 390 -9.07 38.53 7.06
C LYS A 390 -8.61 38.82 8.48
N VAL A 391 -9.42 39.52 9.28
CA VAL A 391 -9.11 39.77 10.69
C VAL A 391 -9.17 38.46 11.50
N ARG A 392 -10.21 37.64 11.31
CA ARG A 392 -10.33 36.32 11.95
C ARG A 392 -9.20 35.36 11.58
N GLU A 393 -8.76 35.38 10.32
CA GLU A 393 -7.59 34.61 9.89
C GLU A 393 -6.31 35.10 10.59
N GLY A 394 -6.12 36.41 10.72
CA GLY A 394 -5.00 36.99 11.47
C GLY A 394 -4.98 36.60 12.95
N GLU A 395 -6.14 36.59 13.61
CA GLU A 395 -6.29 36.16 15.01
C GLU A 395 -6.03 34.66 15.18
N ALA A 396 -6.47 33.82 14.24
CA ALA A 396 -6.18 32.39 14.22
C ALA A 396 -4.66 32.13 14.04
N VAL A 397 -4.00 32.90 13.17
CA VAL A 397 -2.54 32.83 13.00
C VAL A 397 -1.80 33.30 14.26
N ALA A 398 -2.29 34.33 14.95
CA ALA A 398 -1.69 34.81 16.20
C ALA A 398 -1.83 33.79 17.34
N SER A 399 -3.01 33.22 17.54
CA SER A 399 -3.26 32.15 18.54
C SER A 399 -2.46 30.88 18.25
N ALA A 400 -2.28 30.50 16.98
CA ALA A 400 -1.40 29.40 16.60
C ALA A 400 0.08 29.67 16.95
N ARG A 401 0.54 30.93 16.83
CA ARG A 401 1.88 31.34 17.25
C ARG A 401 2.04 31.30 18.77
N GLU A 402 1.02 31.73 19.51
CA GLU A 402 1.01 31.68 20.98
C GLU A 402 1.04 30.23 21.51
N LEU A 403 0.22 29.34 20.93
CA LEU A 403 0.25 27.91 21.24
C LEU A 403 1.62 27.27 20.94
N LYS A 404 2.30 27.71 19.88
CA LYS A 404 3.64 27.24 19.55
C LYS A 404 4.68 27.70 20.59
N LEU A 405 4.54 28.92 21.10
CA LEU A 405 5.38 29.43 22.19
C LEU A 405 5.15 28.67 23.50
N GLN A 406 3.88 28.40 23.85
CA GLN A 406 3.53 27.61 25.03
C GLN A 406 4.06 26.17 24.95
N LEU A 407 4.00 25.54 23.77
CA LEU A 407 4.60 24.22 23.54
C LEU A 407 6.12 24.24 23.68
N GLN A 408 6.77 25.33 23.26
CA GLN A 408 8.21 25.51 23.40
C GLN A 408 8.60 25.68 24.88
N GLU A 409 7.86 26.49 25.64
CA GLU A 409 8.05 26.66 27.08
C GLU A 409 7.80 25.36 27.86
N LEU A 410 6.78 24.57 27.48
CA LEU A 410 6.54 23.24 28.05
C LEU A 410 7.65 22.25 27.71
N SER A 411 8.22 22.31 26.50
CA SER A 411 9.39 21.51 26.12
C SER A 411 10.62 21.88 26.94
N ASP A 412 10.88 23.18 27.13
CA ASP A 412 12.03 23.68 27.87
C ASP A 412 11.92 23.31 29.36
N THR A 413 10.73 23.45 29.97
CA THR A 413 10.48 23.03 31.36
C THR A 413 10.61 21.52 31.54
N TRP A 414 10.22 20.71 30.54
CA TRP A 414 10.47 19.27 30.52
C TRP A 414 11.96 18.94 30.45
N GLN A 415 12.72 19.60 29.57
CA GLN A 415 14.17 19.40 29.46
C GLN A 415 14.91 19.78 30.75
N VAL A 416 14.50 20.88 31.40
CA VAL A 416 15.04 21.29 32.70
C VAL A 416 14.71 20.25 33.79
N ARG A 417 13.47 19.74 33.84
CA ARG A 417 13.09 18.66 34.78
C ARG A 417 13.87 17.38 34.52
N GLU A 418 14.08 17.02 33.26
CA GLU A 418 14.86 15.85 32.88
C GLU A 418 16.35 16.02 33.21
N GLY A 419 16.89 17.24 33.06
CA GLY A 419 18.24 17.62 33.49
C GLY A 419 18.43 17.56 35.00
N LEU A 420 17.45 18.04 35.77
CA LEU A 420 17.43 17.93 37.23
C LEU A 420 17.29 16.47 37.68
N ALA A 421 16.45 15.67 37.02
CA ALA A 421 16.33 14.24 37.27
C ALA A 421 17.59 13.46 36.88
N ARG A 422 18.34 13.89 35.85
CA ARG A 422 19.66 13.35 35.51
C ARG A 422 20.72 13.71 36.56
N ARG A 423 20.72 14.95 37.07
CA ARG A 423 21.61 15.38 38.17
C ARG A 423 21.30 14.68 39.50
N ALA A 424 20.03 14.44 39.81
CA ALA A 424 19.63 13.65 40.98
C ALA A 424 20.08 12.18 40.86
N ARG A 425 20.18 11.65 39.64
CA ARG A 425 20.69 10.30 39.35
C ARG A 425 22.22 10.23 39.27
N SER A 426 22.94 11.35 39.18
CA SER A 426 24.42 11.40 39.06
C SER A 426 25.14 11.93 40.30
N GLY A 427 24.46 12.13 41.43
CA GLY A 427 25.05 12.62 42.69
C GLY A 427 25.72 11.53 43.55
N LEU A 428 26.97 11.18 43.22
CA LEU A 428 27.97 10.67 44.17
C LEU A 428 28.94 11.82 44.47
N GLY A 429 29.03 12.23 45.74
CA GLY A 429 30.15 13.05 46.25
C GLY A 429 29.78 14.41 46.84
N ALA A 430 29.39 14.43 48.11
CA ALA A 430 29.45 15.63 48.95
C ALA A 430 30.88 15.77 49.54
N PRO A 431 31.50 16.96 49.58
CA PRO A 431 32.71 17.17 50.34
C PRO A 431 32.40 17.63 51.78
N ARG A 432 33.00 16.90 52.72
CA ARG A 432 33.13 17.22 54.16
C ARG A 432 33.78 18.60 54.38
N ARG A 433 33.23 19.40 55.30
CA ARG A 433 34.02 20.28 56.18
C ARG A 433 33.60 20.10 57.64
N ARG A 434 34.62 20.08 58.50
CA ARG A 434 34.60 19.73 59.94
C ARG A 434 33.95 20.82 60.81
N PRO A 435 33.47 20.49 62.03
CA PRO A 435 32.95 21.45 62.99
C PRO A 435 34.03 21.92 63.98
N THR A 436 33.94 23.18 64.42
CA THR A 436 34.62 23.68 65.63
C THR A 436 33.59 24.43 66.49
N ALA A 437 33.27 23.80 67.62
CA ALA A 437 33.13 24.32 68.98
C ALA A 437 32.59 25.76 69.24
N ASP A 438 31.60 25.78 70.14
CA ASP A 438 31.57 26.57 71.36
C ASP A 438 31.20 28.06 71.31
N LEU A 439 29.94 28.37 71.62
CA LEU A 439 29.46 28.83 72.95
C LEU A 439 28.22 29.72 72.82
N SER A 440 27.14 29.24 73.42
CA SER A 440 26.04 30.07 73.94
C SER A 440 26.53 30.82 75.20
N PRO A 441 25.80 31.84 75.70
CA PRO A 441 24.67 31.49 76.56
C PRO A 441 23.40 32.35 76.36
N GLN A 442 22.29 31.64 76.56
CA GLN A 442 20.96 32.15 76.86
C GLN A 442 20.91 32.95 78.17
N ALA A 443 20.02 33.95 78.14
CA ALA A 443 18.98 34.26 79.14
C ALA A 443 19.36 34.43 80.62
N HIS A 444 18.98 35.56 81.22
CA HIS A 444 17.77 35.66 82.05
C HIS A 444 17.71 36.97 82.88
N LEU A 445 16.48 37.39 83.16
CA LEU A 445 15.99 38.19 84.30
C LEU A 445 15.89 39.73 84.18
N SER A 446 14.65 40.12 83.86
CA SER A 446 13.85 41.20 84.43
C SER A 446 14.30 41.73 85.81
N ARG A 447 14.34 43.06 85.97
CA ARG A 447 13.40 43.85 86.80
C ARG A 447 13.82 45.32 86.92
N GLY A 448 12.94 46.21 86.47
CA GLY A 448 12.73 47.53 87.10
C GLY A 448 13.34 48.74 86.41
N GLY A 449 12.50 49.72 86.11
CA GLY A 449 12.94 51.10 85.93
C GLY A 449 12.48 51.78 84.64
N ARG A 450 11.20 52.12 84.59
CA ARG A 450 10.60 53.02 83.60
C ARG A 450 11.32 54.38 83.60
N TRP A 451 12.24 54.59 82.67
CA TRP A 451 12.64 55.93 82.22
C TRP A 451 12.15 56.08 80.79
N LYS A 452 11.13 56.93 80.62
CA LYS A 452 10.61 57.32 79.29
C LYS A 452 11.79 57.84 78.46
N GLU A 453 12.17 57.10 77.44
CA GLU A 453 13.08 57.60 76.41
C GLU A 453 12.46 58.86 75.79
N SER A 454 13.30 59.87 75.56
CA SER A 454 12.87 61.16 75.02
C SER A 454 12.18 60.95 73.67
N PRO A 455 11.01 61.58 73.40
CA PRO A 455 10.29 61.44 72.12
C PRO A 455 11.18 61.73 70.90
N ARG A 456 12.18 62.60 71.04
CA ARG A 456 13.15 62.89 69.98
C ARG A 456 14.11 61.72 69.69
N LYS A 457 14.49 60.93 70.70
CA LYS A 457 15.34 59.74 70.52
C LYS A 457 14.57 58.59 69.89
N LEU A 458 13.30 58.41 70.25
CA LEU A 458 12.41 57.43 69.62
C LEU A 458 12.17 57.76 68.14
N VAL A 459 11.82 59.01 67.83
CA VAL A 459 11.64 59.47 66.44
C VAL A 459 12.95 59.40 65.64
N LEU A 460 14.10 59.72 66.25
CA LEU A 460 15.41 59.54 65.60
C LEU A 460 15.73 58.06 65.34
N GLY A 461 15.38 57.16 66.27
CA GLY A 461 15.52 55.72 66.10
C GLY A 461 14.62 55.18 64.99
N GLU A 462 13.35 55.57 64.98
CA GLU A 462 12.38 55.19 63.94
C GLU A 462 12.82 55.67 62.55
N LEU A 463 13.26 56.92 62.42
CA LEU A 463 13.78 57.45 61.15
C LEU A 463 15.09 56.77 60.73
N GLN A 464 15.93 56.37 61.69
CA GLN A 464 17.16 55.64 61.40
C GLN A 464 16.89 54.20 60.96
N ASP A 465 15.91 53.53 61.56
CA ASP A 465 15.44 52.20 61.16
C ASP A 465 14.74 52.24 59.79
N GLU A 466 13.91 53.26 59.53
CA GLU A 466 13.31 53.50 58.21
C GLU A 466 14.39 53.72 57.15
N LEU A 467 15.40 54.57 57.43
CA LEU A 467 16.51 54.83 56.53
C LEU A 467 17.33 53.55 56.26
N MET A 468 17.59 52.74 57.29
CA MET A 468 18.27 51.45 57.12
C MET A 468 17.44 50.47 56.30
N SER A 469 16.11 50.45 56.49
CA SER A 469 15.20 49.60 55.71
C SER A 469 15.14 50.01 54.23
N VAL A 470 15.19 51.32 53.94
CA VAL A 470 15.23 51.85 52.56
C VAL A 470 16.57 51.53 51.92
N ARG A 471 17.69 51.69 52.64
CA ARG A 471 19.03 51.31 52.14
C ARG A 471 19.17 49.81 51.86
N LEU A 472 18.55 48.96 52.69
CA LEU A 472 18.51 47.52 52.44
C LEU A 472 17.71 47.19 51.18
N ARG A 473 16.55 47.82 50.99
CA ARG A 473 15.73 47.67 49.77
C ARG A 473 16.46 48.17 48.52
N GLU A 474 17.15 49.30 48.61
CA GLU A 474 17.98 49.83 47.53
C GLU A 474 19.15 48.88 47.20
N ALA A 475 19.84 48.36 48.22
CA ALA A 475 20.91 47.40 48.04
C ALA A 475 20.43 46.08 47.42
N GLN A 476 19.24 45.61 47.80
CA GLN A 476 18.58 44.45 47.20
C GLN A 476 18.23 44.70 45.73
N ALA A 477 17.59 45.82 45.40
CA ALA A 477 17.26 46.17 44.02
C ALA A 477 18.52 46.33 43.14
N LEU A 478 19.62 46.85 43.68
CA LEU A 478 20.91 46.94 42.98
C LEU A 478 21.59 45.57 42.80
N ALA A 479 21.38 44.62 43.71
CA ALA A 479 21.86 43.25 43.56
C ALA A 479 21.04 42.52 42.49
N GLU A 480 19.70 42.59 42.56
CA GLU A 480 18.79 42.03 41.55
C GLU A 480 19.07 42.60 40.16
N GLY A 481 19.28 43.92 40.05
CA GLY A 481 19.65 44.55 38.78
C GLY A 481 21.00 44.09 38.22
N ARG A 482 21.96 43.71 39.07
CA ARG A 482 23.25 43.13 38.62
C ARG A 482 23.07 41.69 38.14
N GLU A 483 22.28 40.90 38.84
CA GLU A 483 21.96 39.53 38.47
C GLU A 483 21.20 39.47 37.14
N LEU A 484 20.19 40.33 36.96
CA LEU A 484 19.44 40.45 35.70
C LEU A 484 20.34 40.85 34.53
N ARG A 485 21.28 41.79 34.73
CA ARG A 485 22.26 42.16 33.69
C ARG A 485 23.19 41.00 33.32
N GLN A 486 23.68 40.24 34.30
CA GLN A 486 24.47 39.05 34.02
C GLN A 486 23.64 38.02 33.24
N ARG A 487 22.36 37.84 33.61
CA ARG A 487 21.47 36.91 32.94
C ARG A 487 21.20 37.29 31.48
N VAL A 488 21.07 38.59 31.18
CA VAL A 488 20.94 39.08 29.80
C VAL A 488 22.18 38.74 28.98
N VAL A 489 23.38 38.98 29.49
CA VAL A 489 24.63 38.64 28.79
C VAL A 489 24.74 37.13 28.55
N GLU A 490 24.38 36.30 29.53
CA GLU A 490 24.32 34.84 29.36
C GLU A 490 23.36 34.44 28.23
N LEU A 491 22.16 35.02 28.20
CA LEU A 491 21.17 34.76 27.15
C LEU A 491 21.65 35.23 25.76
N GLU A 492 22.31 36.38 25.66
CA GLU A 492 22.90 36.87 24.41
C GLU A 492 23.99 35.93 23.88
N THR A 493 24.84 35.40 24.76
CA THR A 493 25.85 34.41 24.35
C THR A 493 25.22 33.09 23.92
N GLN A 494 24.16 32.63 24.59
CA GLN A 494 23.42 31.44 24.20
C GLN A 494 22.74 31.62 22.84
N ASP A 495 22.09 32.76 22.62
CA ASP A 495 21.46 33.10 21.34
C ASP A 495 22.50 33.18 20.20
N HIS A 496 23.69 33.72 20.47
CA HIS A 496 24.78 33.72 19.50
C HIS A 496 25.25 32.29 19.13
N ILE A 497 25.38 31.40 20.13
CA ILE A 497 25.75 30.00 19.90
C ILE A 497 24.65 29.27 19.09
N HIS A 498 23.39 29.47 19.46
CA HIS A 498 22.25 28.83 18.79
C HIS A 498 22.13 29.31 17.33
N ARG A 499 22.33 30.61 17.07
CA ARG A 499 22.34 31.16 15.71
C ARG A 499 23.45 30.54 14.85
N ASN A 500 24.65 30.37 15.41
CA ASN A 500 25.76 29.71 14.70
C ASN A 500 25.49 28.22 14.43
N LEU A 501 24.87 27.52 15.37
CA LEU A 501 24.47 26.12 15.18
C LEU A 501 23.40 26.01 14.09
N LEU A 502 22.40 26.90 14.10
CA LEU A 502 21.34 26.95 13.10
C LEU A 502 21.93 27.15 11.70
N ASN A 503 22.84 28.12 11.54
CA ASN A 503 23.50 28.38 10.26
C ASN A 503 24.29 27.17 9.73
N ARG A 504 24.94 26.39 10.62
CA ARG A 504 25.65 25.15 10.22
C ARG A 504 24.67 24.08 9.76
N VAL A 505 23.59 23.88 10.50
CA VAL A 505 22.55 22.91 10.14
C VAL A 505 21.87 23.30 8.83
N GLU A 506 21.62 24.59 8.59
CA GLU A 506 21.08 25.09 7.32
C GLU A 506 22.03 24.86 6.14
N ALA A 507 23.33 25.06 6.34
CA ALA A 507 24.34 24.77 5.32
C ALA A 507 24.43 23.26 5.00
N GLU A 508 24.42 22.40 6.02
CA GLU A 508 24.40 20.95 5.84
C GLU A 508 23.12 20.48 5.14
N ARG A 509 21.96 21.05 5.50
CA ARG A 509 20.68 20.77 4.84
C ARG A 509 20.72 21.17 3.37
N ALA A 510 21.27 22.33 3.04
CA ALA A 510 21.40 22.78 1.66
C ALA A 510 22.31 21.84 0.84
N ALA A 511 23.46 21.43 1.39
CA ALA A 511 24.37 20.48 0.75
C ALA A 511 23.71 19.10 0.52
N LEU A 512 22.94 18.61 1.48
CA LEU A 512 22.18 17.37 1.34
C LEU A 512 21.07 17.48 0.28
N GLN A 513 20.40 18.64 0.20
CA GLN A 513 19.40 18.89 -0.84
C GLN A 513 20.00 18.90 -2.24
N GLU A 514 21.16 19.51 -2.43
CA GLU A 514 21.89 19.51 -3.71
C GLU A 514 22.32 18.08 -4.10
N LYS A 515 22.84 17.30 -3.14
CA LYS A 515 23.20 15.89 -3.36
C LYS A 515 21.99 15.03 -3.74
N LEU A 516 20.83 15.28 -3.12
CA LEU A 516 19.59 14.59 -3.48
C LEU A 516 19.12 14.95 -4.89
N GLN A 517 19.21 16.23 -5.29
CA GLN A 517 18.88 16.66 -6.65
C GLN A 517 19.81 16.02 -7.69
N TYR A 518 21.11 15.96 -7.41
CA TYR A 518 22.08 15.29 -8.28
C TYR A 518 21.77 13.80 -8.45
N LEU A 519 21.54 13.07 -7.35
CA LEU A 519 21.20 11.65 -7.39
C LEU A 519 19.84 11.39 -8.06
N ALA A 520 18.88 12.29 -7.92
CA ALA A 520 17.60 12.21 -8.61
C ALA A 520 17.76 12.37 -10.13
N ALA A 521 18.60 13.33 -10.57
CA ALA A 521 18.92 13.52 -11.97
C ALA A 521 19.64 12.30 -12.56
N GLN A 522 20.60 11.72 -11.82
CA GLN A 522 21.31 10.51 -12.22
C GLN A 522 20.36 9.31 -12.36
N ASN A 523 19.45 9.10 -11.40
CA ASN A 523 18.44 8.05 -11.47
C ASN A 523 17.52 8.21 -12.67
N LYS A 524 17.10 9.45 -12.98
CA LYS A 524 16.29 9.74 -14.16
C LYS A 524 17.05 9.36 -15.44
N GLY A 525 18.34 9.70 -15.53
CA GLY A 525 19.18 9.30 -16.66
C GLY A 525 19.31 7.78 -16.83
N LEU A 526 19.55 7.05 -15.73
CA LEU A 526 19.63 5.59 -15.73
C LEU A 526 18.28 4.94 -16.11
N GLN A 527 17.16 5.50 -15.68
CA GLN A 527 15.83 5.03 -16.08
C GLN A 527 15.59 5.21 -17.58
N THR A 528 16.01 6.34 -18.17
CA THR A 528 15.94 6.55 -19.61
C THR A 528 16.79 5.52 -20.36
N GLN A 529 18.03 5.28 -19.92
CA GLN A 529 18.90 4.26 -20.53
C GLN A 529 18.30 2.85 -20.44
N LEU A 530 17.72 2.49 -19.28
CA LEU A 530 17.04 1.20 -19.11
C LEU A 530 15.85 1.06 -20.05
N SER A 531 15.06 2.13 -20.23
CA SER A 531 13.92 2.13 -21.15
C SER A 531 14.34 1.99 -22.62
N GLU A 532 15.44 2.64 -23.03
CA GLU A 532 16.01 2.50 -24.37
C GLU A 532 16.56 1.10 -24.61
N SER A 533 17.26 0.51 -23.62
CA SER A 533 17.76 -0.87 -23.71
C SER A 533 16.62 -1.87 -23.86
N ARG A 534 15.53 -1.69 -23.11
CA ARG A 534 14.32 -2.53 -23.23
C ARG A 534 13.66 -2.41 -24.59
N ARG A 535 13.57 -1.19 -25.15
CA ARG A 535 13.06 -0.98 -26.51
C ARG A 535 13.91 -1.70 -27.55
N LYS A 536 15.24 -1.56 -27.47
CA LYS A 536 16.17 -2.25 -28.38
C LYS A 536 16.06 -3.77 -28.28
N GLN A 537 15.90 -4.31 -27.06
CA GLN A 537 15.67 -5.73 -26.86
C GLN A 537 14.36 -6.19 -27.52
N ALA A 538 13.26 -5.48 -27.32
CA ALA A 538 11.98 -5.81 -27.95
C ALA A 538 12.03 -5.76 -29.49
N GLU A 539 12.75 -4.78 -30.06
CA GLU A 539 12.99 -4.71 -31.50
C GLU A 539 13.82 -5.89 -32.02
N ALA A 540 14.85 -6.31 -31.30
CA ALA A 540 15.66 -7.48 -31.66
C ALA A 540 14.86 -8.79 -31.56
N GLU A 541 14.03 -8.94 -30.53
CA GLU A 541 13.13 -10.10 -30.38
C GLU A 541 12.09 -10.16 -31.51
N CYS A 542 11.55 -9.01 -31.95
CA CYS A 542 10.62 -8.96 -33.09
C CYS A 542 11.32 -9.40 -34.39
N LYS A 543 12.51 -8.87 -34.67
CA LYS A 543 13.30 -9.27 -35.86
C LYS A 543 13.63 -10.76 -35.86
N SER A 544 14.04 -11.32 -34.71
CA SER A 544 14.32 -12.75 -34.61
C SER A 544 13.07 -13.61 -34.87
N LYS A 545 11.90 -13.19 -34.36
CA LYS A 545 10.62 -13.87 -34.66
C LYS A 545 10.25 -13.78 -36.14
N GLU A 546 10.47 -12.64 -36.78
CA GLU A 546 10.25 -12.46 -38.22
C GLU A 546 11.16 -13.38 -39.05
N GLU A 547 12.45 -13.46 -38.71
CA GLU A 547 13.40 -14.37 -39.37
C GLU A 547 12.99 -15.83 -39.25
N VAL A 548 12.58 -16.27 -38.05
CA VAL A 548 12.08 -17.65 -37.84
C VAL A 548 10.80 -17.91 -38.63
N MET A 549 9.87 -16.95 -38.68
CA MET A 549 8.66 -17.08 -39.50
C MET A 549 8.99 -17.16 -40.99
N ALA A 550 9.97 -16.39 -41.48
CA ALA A 550 10.40 -16.44 -42.88
C ALA A 550 11.02 -17.80 -43.25
N VAL A 551 11.78 -18.42 -42.33
CA VAL A 551 12.32 -19.78 -42.55
C VAL A 551 11.19 -20.79 -42.63
N ARG A 552 10.24 -20.76 -41.69
CA ARG A 552 9.07 -21.67 -41.68
C ARG A 552 8.21 -21.55 -42.93
N LEU A 553 8.03 -20.34 -43.47
CA LEU A 553 7.32 -20.12 -44.72
C LEU A 553 8.03 -20.81 -45.90
N ARG A 554 9.37 -20.67 -45.99
CA ARG A 554 10.16 -21.35 -47.05
C ARG A 554 10.11 -22.88 -46.92
N GLU A 555 10.14 -23.39 -45.69
CA GLU A 555 10.00 -24.83 -45.43
C GLU A 555 8.60 -25.32 -45.85
N ALA A 556 7.54 -24.57 -45.52
CA ALA A 556 6.18 -24.89 -45.95
C ALA A 556 6.03 -24.87 -47.48
N ASP A 557 6.61 -23.88 -48.17
CA ASP A 557 6.62 -23.81 -49.64
C ASP A 557 7.36 -25.02 -50.24
N SER A 558 8.49 -25.41 -49.64
CA SER A 558 9.26 -26.58 -50.07
C SER A 558 8.48 -27.89 -49.86
N MET A 559 7.80 -28.03 -48.72
CA MET A 559 6.92 -29.16 -48.44
C MET A 559 5.75 -29.24 -49.43
N ALA A 560 5.14 -28.10 -49.77
CA ALA A 560 4.07 -28.04 -50.77
C ALA A 560 4.57 -28.50 -52.16
N ALA A 561 5.75 -28.03 -52.58
CA ALA A 561 6.36 -28.46 -53.84
C ALA A 561 6.69 -29.97 -53.84
N VAL A 562 7.17 -30.52 -52.71
CA VAL A 562 7.41 -31.96 -52.57
C VAL A 562 6.09 -32.75 -52.65
N ALA A 563 5.02 -32.25 -52.03
CA ALA A 563 3.71 -32.88 -52.11
C ALA A 563 3.17 -32.90 -53.54
N GLU A 564 3.31 -31.81 -54.29
CA GLU A 564 2.94 -31.74 -55.71
C GLU A 564 3.74 -32.73 -56.57
N MET A 565 5.06 -32.82 -56.36
CA MET A 565 5.89 -33.80 -57.06
C MET A 565 5.50 -35.25 -56.72
N ARG A 566 5.20 -35.54 -55.45
CA ARG A 566 4.72 -36.87 -55.02
C ARG A 566 3.40 -37.23 -55.68
N GLN A 567 2.46 -36.29 -55.76
CA GLN A 567 1.20 -36.48 -56.48
C GLN A 567 1.45 -36.78 -57.95
N ARG A 568 2.38 -36.05 -58.59
CA ARG A 568 2.69 -36.28 -60.01
C ARG A 568 3.36 -37.63 -60.26
N ILE A 569 4.22 -38.09 -59.34
CA ILE A 569 4.81 -39.43 -59.40
C ILE A 569 3.72 -40.48 -59.29
N ALA A 570 2.80 -40.37 -58.33
CA ALA A 570 1.68 -41.30 -58.17
C ALA A 570 0.80 -41.36 -59.43
N GLU A 571 0.49 -40.21 -60.05
CA GLU A 571 -0.24 -40.15 -61.33
C GLU A 571 0.49 -40.91 -62.45
N LEU A 572 1.80 -40.73 -62.58
CA LEU A 572 2.61 -41.43 -63.58
C LEU A 572 2.73 -42.92 -63.29
N GLU A 573 2.80 -43.32 -62.02
CA GLU A 573 2.81 -44.73 -61.61
C GLU A 573 1.50 -45.43 -61.96
N ILE A 574 0.36 -44.76 -61.72
CA ILE A 574 -0.96 -45.26 -62.15
C ILE A 574 -0.99 -45.42 -63.67
N GLN A 575 -0.55 -44.41 -64.44
CA GLN A 575 -0.51 -44.51 -65.90
C GLN A 575 0.41 -45.63 -66.40
N ARG A 576 1.56 -45.84 -65.74
CA ARG A 576 2.47 -46.95 -66.07
C ARG A 576 1.79 -48.29 -65.81
N GLU A 577 1.07 -48.42 -64.70
CA GLU A 577 0.38 -49.64 -64.33
C GLU A 577 -0.82 -49.93 -65.25
N GLU A 578 -1.59 -48.90 -65.61
CA GLU A 578 -2.63 -48.98 -66.64
C GLU A 578 -2.05 -49.44 -67.99
N GLY A 579 -0.94 -48.86 -68.42
CA GLY A 579 -0.23 -49.27 -69.63
C GLY A 579 0.32 -50.70 -69.57
N ARG A 580 0.80 -51.14 -68.39
CA ARG A 580 1.22 -52.52 -68.14
C ARG A 580 0.05 -53.50 -68.26
N ILE A 581 -1.09 -53.17 -67.65
CA ILE A 581 -2.33 -53.96 -67.74
C ILE A 581 -2.81 -54.02 -69.19
N GLN A 582 -2.79 -52.91 -69.93
CA GLN A 582 -3.16 -52.86 -71.34
C GLN A 582 -2.19 -53.67 -72.23
N GLY A 583 -0.89 -53.65 -71.92
CA GLY A 583 0.12 -54.50 -72.56
C GLY A 583 -0.10 -55.98 -72.29
N GLN A 584 -0.45 -56.34 -71.05
CA GLN A 584 -0.81 -57.71 -70.66
C GLN A 584 -2.09 -58.18 -71.36
N LEU A 585 -3.13 -57.34 -71.47
CA LEU A 585 -4.35 -57.63 -72.23
C LEU A 585 -4.07 -57.90 -73.72
N ASN A 586 -3.08 -57.23 -74.30
CA ASN A 586 -2.67 -57.45 -75.69
C ASN A 586 -1.78 -58.69 -75.90
N HIS A 587 -1.19 -59.26 -74.83
CA HIS A 587 -0.25 -60.39 -74.89
C HIS A 587 -0.76 -61.66 -74.19
N SER A 588 -1.84 -61.58 -73.42
CA SER A 588 -2.63 -62.74 -73.03
C SER A 588 -3.55 -63.10 -74.19
N ASP A 589 -3.38 -64.32 -74.69
CA ASP A 589 -4.23 -64.97 -75.68
C ASP A 589 -5.66 -65.13 -75.11
N SER A 590 -6.36 -64.00 -75.02
CA SER A 590 -7.69 -63.84 -74.43
C SER A 590 -8.70 -64.74 -75.15
N SER A 591 -8.37 -65.16 -76.36
CA SER A 591 -9.15 -66.10 -77.17
C SER A 591 -9.04 -67.56 -76.69
N GLN A 592 -7.95 -67.97 -76.05
CA GLN A 592 -7.78 -69.34 -75.54
C GLN A 592 -8.47 -69.49 -74.18
N TYR A 593 -8.29 -68.52 -73.28
CA TYR A 593 -8.95 -68.53 -71.97
C TYR A 593 -10.48 -68.39 -72.05
N ILE A 594 -11.00 -67.63 -73.03
CA ILE A 594 -12.45 -67.51 -73.27
C ILE A 594 -13.06 -68.80 -73.84
N ARG A 595 -12.29 -69.66 -74.53
CA ARG A 595 -12.79 -70.98 -74.99
C ARG A 595 -12.88 -71.95 -73.83
N GLU A 596 -11.84 -72.03 -73.01
CA GLU A 596 -11.82 -72.90 -71.83
C GLU A 596 -12.88 -72.50 -70.79
N LEU A 597 -13.13 -71.19 -70.60
CA LEU A 597 -14.21 -70.70 -69.76
C LEU A 597 -15.61 -70.96 -70.36
N LYS A 598 -15.77 -71.00 -71.68
CA LYS A 598 -17.07 -71.34 -72.28
C LYS A 598 -17.42 -72.81 -72.08
N ASP A 599 -16.44 -73.70 -72.22
CA ASP A 599 -16.63 -75.13 -71.98
C ASP A 599 -16.93 -75.39 -70.49
N GLN A 600 -16.26 -74.69 -69.57
CA GLN A 600 -16.53 -74.80 -68.13
C GLN A 600 -17.88 -74.16 -67.69
N ILE A 601 -18.39 -73.15 -68.41
CA ILE A 601 -19.70 -72.53 -68.14
C ILE A 601 -20.87 -73.38 -68.68
N GLU A 602 -20.68 -74.18 -69.73
CA GLU A 602 -21.70 -75.16 -70.15
C GLU A 602 -21.80 -76.32 -69.14
N GLU A 603 -20.68 -76.76 -68.58
CA GLU A 603 -20.63 -77.83 -67.59
C GLU A 603 -21.22 -77.42 -66.22
N LEU A 604 -21.01 -76.15 -65.80
CA LEU A 604 -21.52 -75.61 -64.54
C LEU A 604 -22.95 -75.03 -64.60
N LYS A 605 -23.58 -74.97 -65.78
CA LYS A 605 -25.01 -74.63 -65.94
C LYS A 605 -25.94 -75.84 -65.84
N ALA A 606 -25.39 -77.05 -65.71
CA ALA A 606 -26.14 -78.30 -65.64
C ALA A 606 -26.50 -78.75 -64.19
N GLU A 607 -26.10 -78.01 -63.16
CA GLU A 607 -26.43 -78.32 -61.76
C GLU A 607 -27.27 -77.18 -61.12
N ASP A 608 -28.43 -77.56 -60.59
CA ASP A 608 -29.53 -76.69 -60.14
C ASP A 608 -29.22 -75.84 -58.87
N PRO A 609 -29.93 -74.71 -58.67
CA PRO A 609 -29.68 -73.69 -57.65
C PRO A 609 -30.54 -73.89 -56.39
N LEU A 610 -30.12 -73.41 -55.20
CA LEU A 610 -31.05 -72.97 -54.12
C LEU A 610 -30.35 -72.34 -52.89
N ALA A 611 -31.07 -71.38 -52.30
CA ALA A 611 -31.03 -70.88 -50.91
C ALA A 611 -30.11 -69.70 -50.53
N PHE A 612 -30.58 -68.52 -50.95
CA PHE A 612 -30.62 -67.25 -50.21
C PHE A 612 -31.25 -67.43 -48.81
N ASP A 613 -30.75 -66.78 -47.74
CA ASP A 613 -31.44 -65.66 -47.06
C ASP A 613 -30.72 -65.15 -45.78
N GLY A 614 -30.85 -63.84 -45.52
CA GLY A 614 -31.01 -63.33 -44.14
C GLY A 614 -29.94 -62.42 -43.50
N LEU A 615 -29.83 -61.17 -43.99
CA LEU A 615 -29.87 -59.87 -43.25
C LEU A 615 -29.10 -59.72 -41.92
N GLY A 616 -28.31 -58.68 -41.62
CA GLY A 616 -28.04 -57.39 -42.24
C GLY A 616 -27.42 -56.41 -41.22
N LEU A 617 -26.54 -55.53 -41.72
CA LEU A 617 -26.23 -54.16 -41.27
C LEU A 617 -25.43 -53.92 -39.95
N ALA A 618 -24.13 -53.66 -40.17
CA ALA A 618 -23.51 -52.33 -40.13
C ALA A 618 -22.44 -52.05 -39.05
N ARG A 619 -21.28 -51.61 -39.60
CA ARG A 619 -20.17 -50.83 -39.01
C ARG A 619 -19.11 -51.58 -38.20
N HIS A 620 -18.17 -52.13 -38.95
CA HIS A 620 -16.81 -52.52 -38.58
C HIS A 620 -16.10 -52.73 -39.95
N LEU A 621 -14.89 -52.30 -40.28
CA LEU A 621 -13.69 -51.87 -39.56
C LEU A 621 -12.74 -51.29 -40.63
N ASP A 622 -11.79 -50.47 -40.19
CA ASP A 622 -10.40 -50.39 -40.64
C ASP A 622 -10.08 -50.14 -42.13
N GLU A 623 -9.40 -49.02 -42.38
CA GLU A 623 -8.25 -49.07 -43.27
C GLU A 623 -6.98 -48.85 -42.44
N ASP A 624 -6.18 -49.90 -42.49
CA ASP A 624 -4.93 -50.10 -41.80
C ASP A 624 -3.80 -49.34 -42.51
N SER A 625 -2.80 -48.96 -41.71
CA SER A 625 -1.38 -49.11 -42.04
C SER A 625 -0.76 -48.23 -43.14
N LEU A 626 -0.03 -47.15 -42.77
CA LEU A 626 1.43 -47.11 -42.46
C LEU A 626 2.31 -46.93 -43.73
N PRO A 627 3.64 -46.68 -43.66
CA PRO A 627 4.45 -45.92 -42.70
C PRO A 627 5.49 -45.01 -43.41
N SER A 628 6.34 -44.32 -42.63
CA SER A 628 7.80 -44.20 -42.79
C SER A 628 8.26 -42.83 -42.26
N SER A 629 8.77 -42.78 -41.02
CA SER A 629 10.19 -42.87 -40.64
C SER A 629 10.79 -41.48 -40.51
N ASP A 630 11.27 -41.12 -39.32
CA ASP A 630 12.68 -40.77 -39.13
C ASP A 630 13.07 -40.84 -37.65
N GLU A 631 14.36 -40.93 -37.47
CA GLU A 631 15.07 -41.69 -36.45
C GLU A 631 15.17 -41.06 -35.06
N GLU A 632 15.42 -41.98 -34.14
CA GLU A 632 15.84 -41.85 -32.75
C GLU A 632 17.05 -40.94 -32.52
N LEU A 633 17.00 -40.16 -31.43
CA LEU A 633 18.15 -40.08 -30.52
C LEU A 633 17.65 -40.08 -29.07
N LEU A 634 17.93 -41.19 -28.38
CA LEU A 634 17.65 -41.41 -26.97
C LEU A 634 18.62 -40.62 -26.08
N GLY A 635 18.06 -40.04 -25.01
CA GLY A 635 18.80 -39.43 -23.91
C GLY A 635 17.88 -39.23 -22.71
N VAL A 636 17.72 -40.28 -21.93
CA VAL A 636 16.82 -40.44 -20.77
C VAL A 636 16.99 -39.30 -19.74
N GLY A 637 15.87 -38.65 -19.41
CA GLY A 637 15.74 -37.72 -18.29
C GLY A 637 14.36 -37.84 -17.67
N VAL A 638 14.24 -38.68 -16.65
CA VAL A 638 13.02 -38.86 -15.85
C VAL A 638 12.69 -37.53 -15.17
N GLY A 639 11.55 -36.97 -15.55
CA GLY A 639 11.05 -35.71 -15.07
C GLY A 639 10.45 -35.78 -13.67
N ALA A 640 10.55 -34.63 -13.00
CA ALA A 640 9.41 -33.91 -12.43
C ALA A 640 8.57 -34.64 -11.37
N ALA A 641 9.15 -34.83 -10.20
CA ALA A 641 8.42 -34.80 -8.94
C ALA A 641 9.37 -34.33 -7.85
N LEU A 642 9.36 -33.03 -7.53
CA LEU A 642 9.84 -32.38 -6.29
C LEU A 642 10.01 -30.87 -6.56
N GLN A 643 8.91 -30.14 -6.66
CA GLN A 643 8.97 -28.69 -6.74
C GLN A 643 7.71 -28.07 -6.12
N ASP A 644 7.48 -28.33 -4.83
CA ASP A 644 6.44 -27.61 -4.07
C ASP A 644 6.74 -27.55 -2.56
N ALA A 645 8.02 -27.39 -2.22
CA ALA A 645 8.42 -27.09 -0.86
C ALA A 645 9.47 -25.97 -0.87
N LEU A 646 9.19 -24.94 -0.08
CA LEU A 646 10.10 -23.87 0.38
C LEU A 646 10.24 -22.64 -0.53
N TYR A 647 9.30 -21.70 -0.36
CA TYR A 647 9.58 -20.26 -0.48
C TYR A 647 9.00 -19.53 0.75
N PRO A 648 9.79 -18.76 1.51
CA PRO A 648 9.27 -17.62 2.25
C PRO A 648 9.24 -16.40 1.33
N LEU A 649 8.02 -15.94 1.08
CA LEU A 649 7.55 -14.58 0.80
C LEU A 649 8.61 -13.47 0.64
N SER A 650 8.64 -12.87 -0.54
CA SER A 650 9.10 -11.49 -0.81
C SER A 650 7.88 -10.54 -0.79
N PRO A 651 8.02 -9.26 -0.37
CA PRO A 651 6.89 -8.45 0.09
C PRO A 651 6.15 -7.74 -1.07
N ARG A 652 5.22 -8.45 -1.71
CA ARG A 652 4.15 -7.86 -2.52
C ARG A 652 2.93 -8.77 -2.47
N ASP A 653 2.10 -8.62 -1.44
CA ASP A 653 0.64 -8.89 -1.51
C ASP A 653 -0.04 -8.54 -0.19
N ALA A 654 -0.28 -7.23 -0.01
CA ALA A 654 -1.23 -6.72 0.97
C ALA A 654 -2.59 -6.47 0.29
N ARG A 655 -3.29 -7.53 -0.14
CA ARG A 655 -4.71 -7.46 -0.58
C ARG A 655 -5.47 -8.78 -0.35
N PHE A 656 -5.49 -9.31 0.86
CA PHE A 656 -6.45 -10.36 1.22
C PHE A 656 -6.96 -10.20 2.66
N PHE A 657 -7.84 -9.22 2.87
CA PHE A 657 -8.83 -9.24 3.95
C PHE A 657 -10.01 -8.33 3.57
N ARG A 658 -10.96 -8.86 2.79
CA ARG A 658 -12.37 -8.43 2.80
C ARG A 658 -13.26 -9.42 2.05
N ARG A 659 -13.89 -10.34 2.78
CA ARG A 659 -15.29 -10.79 2.63
C ARG A 659 -15.50 -12.04 3.47
N LEU A 660 -16.19 -11.87 4.59
CA LEU A 660 -17.07 -12.90 5.12
C LEU A 660 -18.48 -12.39 4.85
N GLU A 661 -19.14 -13.11 3.97
CA GLU A 661 -20.54 -12.95 3.60
C GLU A 661 -21.44 -13.20 4.82
N ARG A 662 -22.53 -12.42 4.92
CA ARG A 662 -23.74 -12.80 5.67
C ARG A 662 -24.78 -13.26 4.64
N PRO A 663 -25.69 -14.19 5.02
CA PRO A 663 -26.39 -15.03 4.07
C PRO A 663 -27.60 -14.35 3.42
N ALA A 664 -27.93 -14.86 2.24
CA ALA A 664 -29.05 -14.49 1.38
C ALA A 664 -30.42 -14.68 2.03
N LYS A 665 -31.35 -13.79 1.67
CA LYS A 665 -32.76 -14.10 1.42
C LYS A 665 -33.26 -13.21 0.28
N ASP A 666 -33.73 -13.87 -0.77
CA ASP A 666 -34.49 -13.29 -1.88
C ASP A 666 -35.92 -12.97 -1.44
N SER A 667 -36.46 -11.82 -1.85
CA SER A 667 -37.65 -11.75 -2.70
C SER A 667 -38.06 -10.28 -2.98
N GLU A 668 -38.05 -9.94 -4.26
CA GLU A 668 -39.06 -9.16 -5.01
C GLU A 668 -39.59 -7.80 -4.51
N GLY A 669 -39.65 -6.84 -5.45
CA GLY A 669 -40.83 -5.95 -5.55
C GLY A 669 -40.59 -4.45 -5.54
N SER A 670 -40.42 -3.90 -6.76
CA SER A 670 -40.83 -2.59 -7.31
C SER A 670 -41.08 -1.32 -6.48
N SER A 671 -40.76 -0.21 -7.19
CA SER A 671 -41.49 1.06 -7.37
C SER A 671 -41.48 2.15 -6.29
N ASP A 672 -40.87 3.26 -6.69
CA ASP A 672 -41.36 4.66 -6.70
C ASP A 672 -41.81 5.41 -5.43
N SER A 673 -41.49 6.71 -5.52
CA SER A 673 -42.12 7.92 -4.95
C SER A 673 -41.67 8.43 -3.57
N ASP A 674 -41.05 9.62 -3.64
CA ASP A 674 -41.36 10.86 -2.91
C ASP A 674 -41.82 10.79 -1.45
N ALA A 675 -41.10 11.51 -0.58
CA ALA A 675 -41.66 12.65 0.17
C ALA A 675 -40.60 13.30 1.07
N ASP A 676 -40.55 14.63 1.00
CA ASP A 676 -40.06 15.55 2.02
C ASP A 676 -40.60 15.20 3.42
N GLU A 677 -39.77 15.32 4.47
CA GLU A 677 -40.22 16.02 5.68
C GLU A 677 -39.07 16.53 6.57
N LEU A 678 -39.17 17.82 6.81
CA LEU A 678 -38.56 18.68 7.83
C LEU A 678 -38.34 18.04 9.21
N ALA A 679 -37.19 18.31 9.84
CA ALA A 679 -37.13 18.45 11.29
C ALA A 679 -35.98 19.41 11.71
N ALA A 680 -36.40 20.54 12.28
CA ALA A 680 -35.57 21.55 12.94
C ALA A 680 -35.25 21.12 14.41
N PRO A 681 -34.42 21.89 15.15
CA PRO A 681 -33.59 21.40 16.26
C PRO A 681 -34.28 21.49 17.63
N TYR A 682 -33.84 20.63 18.57
CA TYR A 682 -34.14 20.76 19.99
C TYR A 682 -32.90 21.22 20.77
N SER A 683 -33.02 22.38 21.39
CA SER A 683 -32.16 22.85 22.47
C SER A 683 -33.00 23.58 23.51
N GLN A 684 -32.57 23.45 24.77
CA GLN A 684 -33.12 23.97 26.04
C GLN A 684 -34.21 23.08 26.65
N GLY A 685 -34.16 22.69 27.92
CA GLY A 685 -33.25 23.00 29.04
C GLY A 685 -33.91 22.46 30.32
N LEU A 686 -33.17 22.38 31.43
CA LEU A 686 -33.59 22.70 32.80
C LEU A 686 -32.56 22.19 33.84
N ASP A 687 -32.02 23.16 34.58
CA ASP A 687 -31.79 23.23 36.04
C ASP A 687 -31.03 22.11 36.78
N ASN A 688 -29.76 22.37 37.13
CA ASN A 688 -29.33 22.80 38.47
C ASN A 688 -27.81 23.10 38.52
#